data_AF-A0A3D5A3K9-F1
#
_entry.id   AF-A0A3D5A3K9-F1
#
_cell.length_a   1.000
_cell.length_b   1.000
_cell.length_c   1.000
_cell.angle_alpha   90.00
_cell.angle_beta   90.00
_cell.angle_gamma   90.00
#
_symmetry.space_group_name_H-M   'P 1'
#
loop_
_entity.id
_entity.type
_entity.pdbx_description
1 polymer ?
#
loop_
_entity_poly.entity_id
_entity_poly.type
_entity_poly.pdbx_seq_one_letter_code
_entity_poly.pdbx_strand_id
1 'polypeptide(L)'
;PYLGAGDAGMGADDLLTAAPGAGGQGGSVTLSCPNGLLTLHPRSGLIHLGNGGDGGTGHIPADSEAELGEPSDQTPDGGDSGLLSMECDEFAGLEEQDGAIVIDPPEMLTGGNGGDGASVWICVEVGTDLGLTATSAVSSSDNRGASVAHARNSAAICENGETVMWQNTPGGGNAVCPGEPGDGGEYSVRHDPNLYTHSDGIGYIGGPGGDLNFGYITLGTGERVPAIFPQDRYAGGNGSDVTMRGWWAAGSAQPCQNGASGGAARVIGGRGGRVVEDGLPAFWLARMNLEAGRGGHGTAIAGFAQHGGSCCGTTPGPGGAGGDGGACAEATGGRGGDQPSGRGGNGGNASAGGADGGSGGNGRPPGAGGSPTAVIKATAGEPGEGKWPGNEGTTYVFAGDPGATGDPCPGEPTTTYGIVTARSTSPAIYGYPGFYAPSPSTQQLQPGFTLGGLNNMVLPQLGNSMLFNSDASRLWVANELGGIAMYSNPLSGGDRAPDRVLNLGNEDWRGIWYDEQRDIIYGASLFTALIYAWDEASSGSAERPPDRSFEIAGYLGGARLTGSPGSNRLFVATRVDTVRKVLIYDQAHLATGLQAPSRTLEPADFDTHALAWDGQRDVLYLGAVDGQTIHVYDAASTLQGGVTPDRTITVDFAGMAAEDWISALVAMPENDLLFVSMAEGQVMVFAGASSLNGTPAPATQAQAGTAATALGVYGQ
;
A
#
# COMPACT_ATOMS: atom_id res chain seq x y z
N PRO A 1 66.02 -8.87 -28.55
CA PRO A 1 65.89 -8.38 -27.15
C PRO A 1 64.40 -8.40 -26.80
N TYR A 2 64.04 -8.79 -25.58
CA TYR A 2 62.67 -8.65 -25.09
C TYR A 2 62.38 -7.17 -24.82
N LEU A 3 61.25 -6.66 -25.29
CA LEU A 3 60.83 -5.28 -25.10
C LEU A 3 59.53 -5.30 -24.28
N GLY A 4 59.62 -5.04 -22.99
CA GLY A 4 58.46 -5.05 -22.10
C GLY A 4 58.32 -3.75 -21.34
N ALA A 5 57.08 -3.27 -21.23
CA ALA A 5 56.69 -2.29 -20.24
C ALA A 5 56.08 -2.98 -19.01
N GLY A 6 56.03 -2.29 -17.86
CA GLY A 6 55.48 -2.87 -16.63
C GLY A 6 53.95 -2.89 -16.65
N ASP A 7 53.35 -3.96 -16.13
CA ASP A 7 51.94 -4.01 -15.74
C ASP A 7 51.67 -3.00 -14.62
N ALA A 8 50.48 -2.42 -14.61
CA ALA A 8 50.02 -1.67 -13.45
C ALA A 8 49.74 -2.59 -12.26
N GLY A 9 50.00 -2.10 -11.04
CA GLY A 9 49.67 -2.84 -9.83
C GLY A 9 48.15 -2.95 -9.62
N MET A 10 47.71 -4.01 -8.94
CA MET A 10 46.37 -4.04 -8.35
C MET A 10 46.29 -2.87 -7.36
N GLY A 11 45.25 -2.04 -7.45
CA GLY A 11 45.08 -0.84 -6.62
C GLY A 11 44.85 -1.10 -5.12
N ALA A 12 45.34 -2.19 -4.54
CA ALA A 12 45.30 -2.41 -3.10
C ALA A 12 46.68 -2.12 -2.49
N ASP A 13 46.89 -0.87 -2.08
CA ASP A 13 48.01 -0.52 -1.21
C ASP A 13 47.74 -1.13 0.18
N ASP A 14 48.25 -2.34 0.40
CA ASP A 14 48.28 -3.10 1.66
C ASP A 14 46.96 -3.74 2.15
N LEU A 15 47.05 -5.04 2.49
CA LEU A 15 45.97 -5.86 3.08
C LEU A 15 45.49 -5.36 4.45
N LEU A 16 46.18 -4.38 5.04
CA LEU A 16 45.91 -3.80 6.35
C LEU A 16 45.30 -2.40 6.30
N THR A 17 45.32 -1.72 5.15
CA THR A 17 44.67 -0.41 4.95
C THR A 17 43.64 -0.54 3.85
N ALA A 18 42.37 -0.65 4.23
CA ALA A 18 41.23 -0.86 3.34
C ALA A 18 40.89 0.35 2.43
N ALA A 19 41.88 0.89 1.72
CA ALA A 19 41.71 1.92 0.71
C ALA A 19 41.68 1.27 -0.68
N PRO A 20 40.53 1.26 -1.38
CA PRO A 20 40.49 0.90 -2.79
C PRO A 20 41.20 1.99 -3.60
N GLY A 21 42.27 1.63 -4.30
CA GLY A 21 42.94 2.47 -5.29
C GLY A 21 42.47 2.13 -6.71
N ALA A 22 42.46 3.14 -7.58
CA ALA A 22 42.22 2.96 -9.01
C ALA A 22 43.22 1.97 -9.63
N GLY A 23 42.78 1.19 -10.60
CA GLY A 23 43.69 0.39 -11.42
C GLY A 23 44.73 1.30 -12.08
N GLY A 24 46.02 1.01 -11.91
CA GLY A 24 47.06 1.80 -12.56
C GLY A 24 47.00 1.66 -14.09
N GLN A 25 47.51 2.64 -14.83
CA GLN A 25 47.67 2.50 -16.29
C GLN A 25 48.84 1.58 -16.63
N GLY A 26 48.64 0.69 -17.58
CA GLY A 26 49.69 -0.17 -18.11
C GLY A 26 50.80 0.62 -18.79
N GLY A 27 52.05 0.18 -18.63
CA GLY A 27 53.19 0.84 -19.26
C GLY A 27 53.16 0.72 -20.79
N SER A 28 53.53 1.81 -21.49
CA SER A 28 53.60 1.87 -22.96
C SER A 28 55.01 1.60 -23.49
N VAL A 29 55.12 1.04 -24.70
CA VAL A 29 56.39 0.80 -25.40
C VAL A 29 56.47 1.70 -26.63
N THR A 30 57.47 2.58 -26.67
CA THR A 30 57.78 3.41 -27.85
C THR A 30 59.15 3.04 -28.41
N LEU A 31 59.19 2.67 -29.69
CA LEU A 31 60.42 2.39 -30.43
C LEU A 31 60.64 3.49 -31.46
N SER A 32 61.75 4.23 -31.36
CA SER A 32 62.09 5.30 -32.32
C SER A 32 63.47 5.03 -32.92
N CYS A 33 63.53 4.93 -34.25
CA CYS A 33 64.76 4.78 -35.01
C CYS A 33 64.75 5.70 -36.25
N PRO A 34 64.81 7.03 -36.04
CA PRO A 34 64.73 7.99 -37.13
C PRO A 34 65.94 7.82 -38.07
N ASN A 35 65.70 7.72 -39.38
CA ASN A 35 66.71 7.44 -40.41
C ASN A 35 67.34 6.05 -40.36
N GLY A 36 66.69 5.07 -39.70
CA GLY A 36 67.18 3.69 -39.57
C GLY A 36 66.17 2.62 -40.01
N LEU A 37 66.68 1.41 -40.23
CA LEU A 37 65.89 0.19 -40.47
C LEU A 37 65.64 -0.54 -39.14
N LEU A 38 64.38 -0.76 -38.77
CA LEU A 38 63.99 -1.66 -37.69
C LEU A 38 63.71 -3.06 -38.26
N THR A 39 64.53 -4.04 -37.91
CA THR A 39 64.26 -5.44 -38.25
C THR A 39 63.64 -6.17 -37.04
N LEU A 40 62.42 -6.69 -37.21
CA LEU A 40 61.76 -7.54 -36.22
C LEU A 40 61.85 -9.01 -36.66
N HIS A 41 62.26 -9.88 -35.75
CA HIS A 41 62.28 -11.32 -35.99
C HIS A 41 61.10 -11.94 -35.25
N PRO A 42 60.09 -12.48 -35.95
CA PRO A 42 58.88 -13.01 -35.32
C PRO A 42 59.19 -14.08 -34.27
N ARG A 43 58.78 -13.82 -33.03
CA ARG A 43 58.85 -14.77 -31.92
C ARG A 43 57.74 -14.44 -30.93
N SER A 44 57.08 -15.46 -30.39
CA SER A 44 56.09 -15.26 -29.34
C SER A 44 56.68 -14.53 -28.13
N GLY A 45 55.94 -13.56 -27.58
CA GLY A 45 56.33 -12.74 -26.43
C GLY A 45 57.47 -11.78 -26.72
N LEU A 46 57.66 -11.35 -27.97
CA LEU A 46 58.73 -10.41 -28.35
C LEU A 46 58.50 -9.02 -27.75
N ILE A 47 57.24 -8.57 -27.72
CA ILE A 47 56.80 -7.28 -27.20
C ILE A 47 55.77 -7.54 -26.09
N HIS A 48 55.93 -6.86 -24.96
CA HIS A 48 54.94 -6.88 -23.88
C HIS A 48 54.46 -5.46 -23.58
N LEU A 49 53.14 -5.26 -23.75
CA LEU A 49 52.44 -4.05 -23.32
C LEU A 49 51.94 -4.27 -21.91
N GLY A 50 52.13 -3.28 -21.03
CA GLY A 50 51.59 -3.37 -19.69
C GLY A 50 50.08 -3.47 -19.73
N ASN A 51 49.52 -4.41 -18.98
CA ASN A 51 48.09 -4.46 -18.71
C ASN A 51 47.69 -3.29 -17.82
N GLY A 52 46.46 -2.81 -18.02
CA GLY A 52 45.80 -1.98 -17.02
C GLY A 52 45.59 -2.77 -15.73
N GLY A 53 45.69 -2.09 -14.58
CA GLY A 53 45.43 -2.72 -13.30
C GLY A 53 43.94 -2.94 -13.15
N ASP A 54 43.53 -4.11 -12.65
CA ASP A 54 42.14 -4.31 -12.25
C ASP A 54 41.83 -3.35 -11.10
N GLY A 55 40.69 -2.66 -11.18
CA GLY A 55 40.19 -1.90 -10.05
C GLY A 55 40.09 -2.86 -8.85
N GLY A 56 40.76 -2.55 -7.73
CA GLY A 56 40.76 -3.47 -6.58
C GLY A 56 39.35 -3.73 -6.06
N THR A 57 39.04 -4.97 -5.64
CA THR A 57 37.76 -5.28 -4.98
C THR A 57 37.69 -4.56 -3.63
N GLY A 58 36.97 -3.45 -3.56
CA GLY A 58 36.69 -2.75 -2.32
C GLY A 58 35.58 -3.44 -1.55
N HIS A 59 35.89 -4.02 -0.39
CA HIS A 59 34.90 -4.40 0.62
C HIS A 59 34.99 -3.36 1.75
N ILE A 60 33.94 -2.58 1.96
CA ILE A 60 33.84 -1.66 3.10
C ILE A 60 33.05 -2.39 4.19
N PRO A 61 33.69 -2.93 5.24
CA PRO A 61 32.97 -3.56 6.33
C PRO A 61 32.40 -2.49 7.29
N ALA A 62 31.28 -2.83 7.90
CA ALA A 62 30.44 -2.02 8.79
C ALA A 62 31.14 -1.28 9.95
N ASP A 63 32.34 -1.73 10.33
CA ASP A 63 33.08 -1.39 11.54
C ASP A 63 34.20 -0.36 11.35
N SER A 64 34.35 0.22 10.15
CA SER A 64 35.47 1.11 9.79
C SER A 64 35.23 2.62 10.03
N GLU A 65 34.19 3.02 10.77
CA GLU A 65 33.79 4.45 10.93
C GLU A 65 34.64 5.29 11.89
N ALA A 66 35.70 4.75 12.50
CA ALA A 66 36.61 5.54 13.31
C ALA A 66 37.79 6.06 12.47
N GLU A 67 37.72 7.35 12.11
CA GLU A 67 38.80 8.19 11.53
C GLU A 67 39.04 8.18 10.01
N LEU A 68 38.13 7.68 9.18
CA LEU A 68 38.23 7.92 7.72
C LEU A 68 37.50 9.21 7.35
N GLY A 69 38.28 10.25 6.99
CA GLY A 69 37.76 11.40 6.26
C GLY A 69 37.10 10.94 4.96
N GLU A 70 36.13 11.72 4.46
CA GLU A 70 35.29 11.35 3.31
C GLU A 70 36.07 10.69 2.17
N PRO A 71 35.55 9.58 1.59
CA PRO A 71 36.13 9.04 0.37
C PRO A 71 35.92 10.03 -0.75
N SER A 72 36.93 10.86 -1.02
CA SER A 72 36.97 11.70 -2.20
C SER A 72 37.20 10.82 -3.43
N ASP A 73 36.23 10.78 -4.34
CA ASP A 73 36.38 10.53 -5.79
C ASP A 73 37.02 9.21 -6.27
N GLN A 74 37.22 8.18 -5.45
CA GLN A 74 37.85 6.93 -5.92
C GLN A 74 36.85 5.77 -6.04
N THR A 75 36.17 5.73 -7.18
CA THR A 75 35.63 4.47 -7.72
C THR A 75 36.79 3.78 -8.45
N PRO A 76 37.15 2.52 -8.12
CA PRO A 76 38.29 1.88 -8.74
C PRO A 76 37.94 1.44 -10.16
N ASP A 77 38.07 2.36 -11.10
CA ASP A 77 38.02 2.07 -12.53
C ASP A 77 39.14 1.10 -12.90
N GLY A 78 38.85 0.26 -13.88
CA GLY A 78 39.88 -0.55 -14.53
C GLY A 78 40.88 0.35 -15.24
N GLY A 79 42.17 0.12 -15.01
CA GLY A 79 43.23 0.90 -15.65
C GLY A 79 43.25 0.69 -17.16
N ASP A 80 43.61 1.70 -17.92
CA ASP A 80 43.86 1.53 -19.37
C ASP A 80 45.14 0.72 -19.60
N SER A 81 45.14 -0.06 -20.68
CA SER A 81 46.35 -0.72 -21.20
C SER A 81 47.42 0.27 -21.67
N GLY A 82 48.66 -0.22 -21.78
CA GLY A 82 49.75 0.52 -22.44
C GLY A 82 49.63 0.53 -23.97
N LEU A 83 50.21 1.56 -24.61
CA LEU A 83 50.24 1.71 -26.06
C LEU A 83 51.55 1.18 -26.66
N LEU A 84 51.46 0.58 -27.86
CA LEU A 84 52.61 0.35 -28.74
C LEU A 84 52.71 1.47 -29.79
N SER A 85 53.85 2.16 -29.84
CA SER A 85 54.16 3.12 -30.89
C SER A 85 55.53 2.83 -31.50
N MET A 86 55.63 2.79 -32.83
CA MET A 86 56.89 2.65 -33.54
C MET A 86 57.08 3.79 -34.55
N GLU A 87 58.27 4.37 -34.59
CA GLU A 87 58.65 5.46 -35.50
C GLU A 87 60.01 5.17 -36.13
N CYS A 88 60.03 4.77 -37.41
CA CYS A 88 61.26 4.44 -38.14
C CYS A 88 61.10 4.70 -39.65
N ASP A 89 62.23 4.85 -40.36
CA ASP A 89 62.23 5.11 -41.80
C ASP A 89 61.93 3.87 -42.64
N GLU A 90 62.44 2.71 -42.20
CA GLU A 90 62.22 1.43 -42.88
C GLU A 90 61.97 0.32 -41.84
N PHE A 91 61.14 -0.66 -42.20
CA PHE A 91 60.83 -1.83 -41.39
C PHE A 91 61.13 -3.12 -42.17
N ALA A 92 61.70 -4.13 -41.51
CA ALA A 92 61.92 -5.46 -42.07
C ALA A 92 61.41 -6.55 -41.12
N GLY A 93 60.80 -7.61 -41.68
CA GLY A 93 60.20 -8.69 -40.89
C GLY A 93 58.79 -8.40 -40.37
N LEU A 94 58.20 -7.28 -40.79
CA LEU A 94 56.77 -6.98 -40.72
C LEU A 94 56.20 -7.00 -42.13
N GLU A 95 54.96 -7.41 -42.28
CA GLU A 95 54.30 -7.47 -43.59
C GLU A 95 53.37 -6.27 -43.76
N GLU A 96 53.62 -5.44 -44.77
CA GLU A 96 52.65 -4.42 -45.19
C GLU A 96 51.59 -5.09 -46.08
N GLN A 97 50.34 -5.04 -45.65
CA GLN A 97 49.20 -5.56 -46.41
C GLN A 97 48.07 -4.54 -46.42
N ASP A 98 47.64 -4.17 -47.62
CA ASP A 98 46.41 -3.40 -47.86
C ASP A 98 46.30 -2.10 -47.02
N GLY A 99 47.41 -1.39 -46.88
CA GLY A 99 47.51 -0.12 -46.15
C GLY A 99 47.57 -0.25 -44.63
N ALA A 100 47.91 -1.42 -44.11
CA ALA A 100 48.20 -1.66 -42.70
C ALA A 100 49.49 -2.47 -42.53
N ILE A 101 50.08 -2.40 -41.34
CA ILE A 101 51.17 -3.30 -40.97
C ILE A 101 50.62 -4.48 -40.18
N VAL A 102 50.82 -5.68 -40.69
CA VAL A 102 50.36 -6.92 -40.08
C VAL A 102 51.45 -7.51 -39.21
N ILE A 103 51.10 -7.78 -37.95
CA ILE A 103 51.98 -8.44 -36.99
C ILE A 103 51.48 -9.89 -36.81
N ASP A 104 52.15 -10.83 -37.47
CA ASP A 104 51.84 -12.26 -37.49
C ASP A 104 53.09 -13.09 -37.14
N PRO A 105 53.03 -14.04 -36.19
CA PRO A 105 51.83 -14.50 -35.50
C PRO A 105 51.46 -13.61 -34.29
N PRO A 106 50.15 -13.45 -33.96
CA PRO A 106 49.68 -12.48 -32.97
C PRO A 106 50.30 -12.66 -31.58
N GLU A 107 50.79 -13.86 -31.26
CA GLU A 107 51.50 -14.18 -30.03
C GLU A 107 52.85 -13.44 -29.91
N MET A 108 53.30 -12.71 -30.94
CA MET A 108 54.43 -11.79 -30.88
C MET A 108 54.25 -10.68 -29.83
N LEU A 109 53.01 -10.32 -29.53
CA LEU A 109 52.65 -9.35 -28.50
C LEU A 109 51.93 -10.04 -27.34
N THR A 110 52.25 -9.65 -26.11
CA THR A 110 51.62 -10.16 -24.88
C THR A 110 51.20 -8.99 -23.99
N GLY A 111 50.09 -9.12 -23.27
CA GLY A 111 49.51 -8.01 -22.48
C GLY A 111 48.80 -6.97 -23.34
N GLY A 112 48.52 -5.78 -22.78
CA GLY A 112 47.70 -4.76 -23.42
C GLY A 112 46.20 -4.88 -23.14
N ASN A 113 45.82 -5.70 -22.16
CA ASN A 113 44.45 -5.77 -21.67
C ASN A 113 44.10 -4.50 -20.89
N GLY A 114 42.88 -4.02 -21.05
CA GLY A 114 42.31 -3.08 -20.09
C GLY A 114 42.04 -3.80 -18.78
N GLY A 115 42.21 -3.11 -17.65
CA GLY A 115 41.78 -3.65 -16.36
C GLY A 115 40.26 -3.72 -16.30
N ASP A 116 39.72 -4.72 -15.59
CA ASP A 116 38.29 -4.74 -15.32
C ASP A 116 37.93 -3.63 -14.31
N GLY A 117 36.73 -3.07 -14.46
CA GLY A 117 36.13 -2.25 -13.41
C GLY A 117 35.96 -3.08 -12.15
N ALA A 118 36.30 -2.51 -10.99
CA ALA A 118 36.18 -3.26 -9.74
C ALA A 118 34.73 -3.71 -9.48
N SER A 119 34.57 -4.96 -9.03
CA SER A 119 33.33 -5.36 -8.36
C SER A 119 33.28 -4.70 -6.99
N VAL A 120 32.27 -3.85 -6.76
CA VAL A 120 32.09 -3.12 -5.50
C VAL A 120 30.80 -3.58 -4.84
N TRP A 121 30.94 -4.09 -3.61
CA TRP A 121 29.82 -4.50 -2.78
C TRP A 121 29.75 -3.62 -1.53
N ILE A 122 28.72 -2.78 -1.45
CA ILE A 122 28.54 -1.87 -0.31
C ILE A 122 27.45 -2.45 0.58
N CYS A 123 27.86 -2.97 1.73
CA CYS A 123 26.98 -3.19 2.86
C CYS A 123 27.17 -2.06 3.86
N VAL A 124 26.13 -1.27 4.04
CA VAL A 124 26.06 -0.31 5.15
C VAL A 124 25.32 -1.03 6.28
N GLU A 125 26.04 -1.49 7.30
CA GLU A 125 25.45 -2.01 8.54
C GLU A 125 26.02 -1.16 9.68
N VAL A 126 25.19 -0.79 10.67
CA VAL A 126 25.68 -0.21 11.93
C VAL A 126 25.09 -1.00 13.08
N GLY A 127 25.97 -1.68 13.83
CA GLY A 127 25.64 -2.43 15.03
C GLY A 127 25.64 -1.57 16.30
N THR A 128 24.42 -1.33 16.79
CA THR A 128 23.89 -1.15 18.17
C THR A 128 24.74 -0.81 19.41
N ASP A 129 24.06 0.00 20.26
CA ASP A 129 24.16 0.23 21.72
C ASP A 129 25.29 1.14 22.26
N LEU A 130 25.08 2.46 22.14
CA LEU A 130 25.63 3.42 23.10
C LEU A 130 24.67 3.58 24.27
N GLY A 131 24.98 2.85 25.34
CA GLY A 131 24.34 3.00 26.64
C GLY A 131 24.36 4.46 27.11
N LEU A 132 23.18 4.90 27.55
CA LEU A 132 22.92 6.12 28.30
C LEU A 132 24.07 6.45 29.28
N THR A 133 24.87 7.47 28.97
CA THR A 133 25.14 8.63 29.84
C THR A 133 26.30 9.48 29.29
N ALA A 134 26.14 10.80 29.46
CA ALA A 134 27.18 11.83 29.49
C ALA A 134 27.42 12.66 28.20
N THR A 135 26.93 13.90 28.32
CA THR A 135 27.53 15.16 27.83
C THR A 135 27.49 15.46 26.33
N SER A 136 26.40 16.15 25.98
CA SER A 136 26.34 17.11 24.88
C SER A 136 27.47 18.14 24.97
N ALA A 137 28.36 18.15 23.96
CA ALA A 137 28.96 19.35 23.37
C ALA A 137 29.75 18.91 22.14
N VAL A 138 29.21 19.13 20.94
CA VAL A 138 29.63 20.19 20.03
C VAL A 138 28.64 20.16 18.87
N SER A 139 27.86 21.23 18.77
CA SER A 139 27.27 21.68 17.52
C SER A 139 28.40 22.02 16.52
N SER A 140 28.47 21.29 15.42
CA SER A 140 28.96 21.81 14.14
C SER A 140 27.85 21.51 13.13
N SER A 141 26.89 22.42 12.99
CA SER A 141 26.89 23.42 11.92
C SER A 141 26.98 22.79 10.54
N ASP A 142 25.86 22.89 9.81
CA ASP A 142 25.80 22.96 8.36
C ASP A 142 27.16 23.22 7.71
N ASN A 143 27.60 22.27 6.87
CA ASN A 143 28.40 22.61 5.72
C ASN A 143 27.98 21.76 4.54
N ARG A 144 27.11 22.36 3.73
CA ARG A 144 26.98 22.12 2.30
C ARG A 144 28.37 22.25 1.67
N GLY A 145 29.04 21.14 1.44
CA GLY A 145 30.24 21.05 0.62
C GLY A 145 29.96 20.09 -0.52
N ALA A 146 29.44 20.62 -1.63
CA ALA A 146 29.30 19.85 -2.84
C ALA A 146 30.70 19.50 -3.38
N SER A 147 31.13 18.25 -3.21
CA SER A 147 32.01 17.58 -4.16
C SER A 147 31.13 17.02 -5.26
N VAL A 148 30.84 17.91 -6.21
CA VAL A 148 30.23 17.57 -7.50
C VAL A 148 31.24 16.69 -8.23
N ALA A 149 31.06 15.38 -8.20
CA ALA A 149 31.44 14.59 -9.36
C ALA A 149 30.66 15.18 -10.54
N HIS A 150 31.35 15.76 -11.52
CA HIS A 150 30.74 16.37 -12.70
C HIS A 150 30.09 15.28 -13.59
N ALA A 151 29.04 14.64 -13.10
CA ALA A 151 28.03 14.02 -13.94
C ALA A 151 27.28 15.17 -14.63
N ARG A 152 27.17 15.13 -15.95
CA ARG A 152 26.36 16.10 -16.69
C ARG A 152 24.93 16.02 -16.15
N ASN A 153 24.50 17.08 -15.46
CA ASN A 153 23.16 17.28 -14.91
C ASN A 153 22.08 16.77 -15.87
N SER A 154 21.62 15.54 -15.61
CA SER A 154 20.43 14.96 -16.22
C SER A 154 19.46 14.74 -15.07
N ALA A 155 18.80 15.81 -14.63
CA ALA A 155 17.68 15.69 -13.70
C ALA A 155 16.53 15.01 -14.46
N ALA A 156 16.43 13.69 -14.35
CA ALA A 156 15.21 13.00 -14.73
C ALA A 156 14.17 13.29 -13.63
N ILE A 157 13.11 14.02 -13.98
CA ILE A 157 11.97 14.27 -13.11
C ILE A 157 11.12 13.00 -13.16
N CYS A 158 10.94 12.32 -12.03
CA CYS A 158 9.98 11.21 -11.93
C CYS A 158 8.58 11.72 -12.26
N GLU A 159 7.64 10.84 -12.65
CA GLU A 159 6.24 11.24 -12.88
C GLU A 159 5.59 11.92 -11.65
N ASN A 160 6.19 11.78 -10.46
CA ASN A 160 5.77 12.41 -9.21
C ASN A 160 6.56 13.67 -8.79
N GLY A 161 7.51 14.16 -9.60
CA GLY A 161 8.20 15.44 -9.36
C GLY A 161 9.45 15.40 -8.47
N GLU A 162 9.92 14.23 -8.03
CA GLU A 162 11.13 14.10 -7.20
C GLU A 162 12.42 14.21 -8.03
N THR A 163 13.45 14.83 -7.43
CA THR A 163 14.79 14.97 -8.03
C THR A 163 15.65 13.76 -7.62
N VAL A 164 16.12 13.00 -8.61
CA VAL A 164 17.03 11.85 -8.39
C VAL A 164 18.47 12.28 -8.57
N MET A 165 19.32 11.99 -7.58
CA MET A 165 20.78 12.06 -7.67
C MET A 165 21.32 10.73 -8.19
N TRP A 166 22.03 10.77 -9.31
CA TRP A 166 22.63 9.58 -9.93
C TRP A 166 24.10 9.42 -9.53
N GLN A 167 24.47 8.23 -9.07
CA GLN A 167 25.86 7.83 -8.78
C GLN A 167 26.36 6.89 -9.88
N ASN A 168 27.58 7.11 -10.37
CA ASN A 168 28.20 6.25 -11.39
C ASN A 168 29.00 5.13 -10.71
N THR A 169 28.98 3.94 -11.30
CA THR A 169 29.81 2.80 -10.90
C THR A 169 31.08 2.76 -11.76
N PRO A 170 32.11 2.01 -11.33
CA PRO A 170 33.36 1.90 -12.08
C PRO A 170 33.15 1.36 -13.51
N GLY A 171 33.94 1.85 -14.46
CA GLY A 171 33.99 1.38 -15.84
C GLY A 171 35.15 0.41 -16.11
N GLY A 172 35.06 -0.31 -17.23
CA GLY A 172 36.15 -1.13 -17.73
C GLY A 172 37.21 -0.30 -18.47
N GLY A 173 38.47 -0.67 -18.31
CA GLY A 173 39.60 0.01 -18.94
C GLY A 173 39.71 -0.27 -20.44
N ASN A 174 40.25 0.68 -21.20
CA ASN A 174 40.46 0.50 -22.64
C ASN A 174 41.66 -0.40 -22.94
N ALA A 175 41.55 -1.19 -24.01
CA ALA A 175 42.63 -2.04 -24.49
C ALA A 175 43.24 -1.55 -25.81
N VAL A 176 44.44 -2.02 -26.10
CA VAL A 176 45.06 -1.93 -27.42
C VAL A 176 45.24 -3.35 -27.96
N CYS A 177 44.67 -3.61 -29.14
CA CYS A 177 44.77 -4.88 -29.84
C CYS A 177 46.25 -5.35 -29.91
N PRO A 178 46.56 -6.62 -29.57
CA PRO A 178 45.65 -7.77 -29.40
C PRO A 178 44.99 -7.93 -28.03
N GLY A 179 45.17 -6.99 -27.09
CA GLY A 179 44.58 -7.08 -25.76
C GLY A 179 43.06 -7.01 -25.75
N GLU A 180 42.45 -7.47 -24.65
CA GLU A 180 41.01 -7.46 -24.44
C GLU A 180 40.60 -6.25 -23.58
N PRO A 181 39.60 -5.45 -23.98
CA PRO A 181 39.08 -4.37 -23.12
C PRO A 181 38.42 -4.92 -21.87
N GLY A 182 38.49 -4.16 -20.78
CA GLY A 182 37.88 -4.55 -19.52
C GLY A 182 36.36 -4.41 -19.54
N ASP A 183 35.70 -5.28 -18.76
CA ASP A 183 34.27 -5.17 -18.49
C ASP A 183 34.01 -4.20 -17.33
N GLY A 184 32.84 -3.56 -17.30
CA GLY A 184 32.44 -2.67 -16.22
C GLY A 184 32.12 -3.36 -14.89
N GLY A 185 32.10 -4.70 -14.84
CA GLY A 185 31.87 -5.48 -13.63
C GLY A 185 30.42 -5.50 -13.11
N GLU A 186 30.25 -5.96 -11.86
CA GLU A 186 28.96 -5.99 -11.15
C GLU A 186 28.97 -5.00 -9.97
N TYR A 187 27.91 -4.20 -9.85
CA TYR A 187 27.69 -3.28 -8.76
C TYR A 187 26.37 -3.60 -8.05
N SER A 188 26.44 -3.84 -6.74
CA SER A 188 25.25 -4.15 -5.93
C SER A 188 25.17 -3.29 -4.68
N VAL A 189 24.01 -2.66 -4.49
CA VAL A 189 23.71 -1.82 -3.30
C VAL A 189 22.42 -2.27 -2.64
N ARG A 190 22.45 -2.29 -1.31
CA ARG A 190 21.29 -2.48 -0.45
C ARG A 190 21.26 -1.37 0.58
N HIS A 191 20.20 -0.56 0.59
CA HIS A 191 20.03 0.48 1.60
C HIS A 191 19.55 -0.11 2.94
N ASP A 192 20.15 0.33 4.04
CA ASP A 192 19.73 -0.02 5.40
C ASP A 192 18.69 1.00 5.92
N PRO A 193 17.59 0.55 6.56
CA PRO A 193 16.54 1.40 7.12
C PRO A 193 17.03 2.43 8.17
N ASN A 194 18.10 2.14 8.92
CA ASN A 194 18.46 2.93 10.10
C ASN A 194 19.30 4.18 9.78
N LEU A 195 19.81 4.32 8.55
CA LEU A 195 20.77 5.36 8.19
C LEU A 195 20.29 6.28 7.06
N TYR A 196 19.27 5.88 6.29
CA TYR A 196 18.88 6.58 5.07
C TYR A 196 17.40 6.92 5.01
N THR A 197 17.00 7.96 5.72
CA THR A 197 15.68 8.61 5.58
C THR A 197 15.52 9.40 4.27
N HIS A 198 16.54 9.43 3.40
CA HIS A 198 16.59 10.18 2.14
C HIS A 198 17.00 9.33 0.92
N SER A 199 17.03 8.00 1.04
CA SER A 199 17.44 7.11 -0.07
C SER A 199 16.48 7.11 -1.26
N ASP A 200 15.25 7.58 -1.08
CA ASP A 200 14.27 7.70 -2.17
C ASP A 200 14.69 8.69 -3.27
N GLY A 201 15.76 9.48 -3.04
CA GLY A 201 16.34 10.39 -4.03
C GLY A 201 17.61 9.88 -4.71
N ILE A 202 18.07 8.65 -4.51
CA ILE A 202 19.35 8.15 -5.08
C ILE A 202 19.09 7.08 -6.15
N GLY A 203 19.84 7.13 -7.25
CA GLY A 203 19.88 6.08 -8.28
C GLY A 203 21.31 5.79 -8.73
N TYR A 204 21.51 4.64 -9.38
CA TYR A 204 22.84 4.17 -9.80
C TYR A 204 22.94 3.95 -11.31
N ILE A 205 24.06 4.34 -11.91
CA ILE A 205 24.36 4.16 -13.35
C ILE A 205 25.61 3.30 -13.49
N GLY A 206 25.50 2.22 -14.25
CA GLY A 206 26.58 1.31 -14.54
C GLY A 206 27.69 1.99 -15.34
N GLY A 207 28.93 1.62 -15.06
CA GLY A 207 30.09 2.09 -15.79
C GLY A 207 30.12 1.53 -17.22
N PRO A 208 30.71 2.27 -18.17
CA PRO A 208 30.87 1.76 -19.52
C PRO A 208 31.88 0.61 -19.58
N GLY A 209 31.72 -0.30 -20.52
CA GLY A 209 32.77 -1.24 -20.90
C GLY A 209 33.87 -0.54 -21.70
N GLY A 210 35.09 -1.08 -21.65
CA GLY A 210 36.26 -0.49 -22.30
C GLY A 210 36.19 -0.56 -23.83
N ASP A 211 36.79 0.42 -24.51
CA ASP A 211 36.98 0.42 -25.96
C ASP A 211 38.24 -0.37 -26.35
N LEU A 212 38.16 -1.09 -27.48
CA LEU A 212 39.32 -1.70 -28.12
C LEU A 212 39.91 -0.75 -29.16
N ASN A 213 41.16 -0.35 -28.96
CA ASN A 213 41.92 0.51 -29.86
C ASN A 213 42.96 -0.28 -30.65
N PHE A 214 43.45 0.31 -31.74
CA PHE A 214 44.58 -0.24 -32.51
C PHE A 214 45.80 0.65 -32.34
N GLY A 215 46.98 0.01 -32.27
CA GLY A 215 48.27 0.71 -32.31
C GLY A 215 48.55 1.31 -33.68
N TYR A 216 49.56 2.19 -33.76
CA TYR A 216 49.98 2.80 -35.03
C TYR A 216 51.50 2.78 -35.17
N ILE A 217 51.93 2.70 -36.42
CA ILE A 217 53.32 2.84 -36.84
C ILE A 217 53.44 4.12 -37.66
N THR A 218 54.34 5.00 -37.26
CA THR A 218 54.68 6.20 -38.03
C THR A 218 55.86 5.88 -38.93
N LEU A 219 55.65 5.96 -40.24
CA LEU A 219 56.69 5.78 -41.25
C LEU A 219 57.60 7.02 -41.29
N GLY A 220 58.81 6.90 -41.87
CA GLY A 220 59.75 8.03 -42.06
C GLY A 220 59.19 9.20 -42.88
N THR A 221 58.07 8.97 -43.59
CA THR A 221 57.29 10.00 -44.30
C THR A 221 56.41 10.86 -43.37
N GLY A 222 56.29 10.48 -42.10
CA GLY A 222 55.34 11.04 -41.12
C GLY A 222 53.93 10.46 -41.23
N GLU A 223 53.70 9.54 -42.17
CA GLU A 223 52.41 8.85 -42.33
C GLU A 223 52.19 7.85 -41.19
N ARG A 224 50.99 7.86 -40.61
CA ARG A 224 50.57 6.90 -39.58
C ARG A 224 49.77 5.78 -40.21
N VAL A 225 50.27 4.56 -40.06
CA VAL A 225 49.65 3.33 -40.57
C VAL A 225 49.22 2.48 -39.36
N PRO A 226 48.00 1.93 -39.34
CA PRO A 226 47.57 1.10 -38.21
C PRO A 226 48.35 -0.22 -38.15
N ALA A 227 48.62 -0.65 -36.93
CA ALA A 227 49.18 -1.98 -36.63
C ALA A 227 48.02 -2.95 -36.38
N ILE A 228 47.91 -3.97 -37.23
CA ILE A 228 46.83 -4.96 -37.18
C ILE A 228 47.39 -6.30 -36.73
N PHE A 229 46.73 -6.86 -35.72
CA PHE A 229 46.99 -8.20 -35.22
C PHE A 229 45.81 -9.08 -35.66
N PRO A 230 46.00 -10.01 -36.60
CA PRO A 230 44.91 -10.86 -37.08
C PRO A 230 44.29 -11.68 -35.93
N GLN A 231 42.97 -11.57 -35.75
CA GLN A 231 42.18 -12.30 -34.77
C GLN A 231 40.87 -12.76 -35.40
N ASP A 232 40.29 -13.82 -34.85
CA ASP A 232 38.97 -14.32 -35.26
C ASP A 232 37.83 -13.37 -34.86
N ARG A 233 38.05 -12.53 -33.85
CA ARG A 233 37.06 -11.60 -33.28
C ARG A 233 37.75 -10.43 -32.59
N TYR A 234 37.25 -9.23 -32.83
CA TYR A 234 37.63 -8.01 -32.12
C TYR A 234 36.39 -7.51 -31.37
N ALA A 235 36.49 -7.33 -30.05
CA ALA A 235 35.35 -6.97 -29.24
C ALA A 235 35.60 -5.80 -28.28
N GLY A 236 34.59 -4.96 -28.08
CA GLY A 236 34.52 -4.01 -26.97
C GLY A 236 34.09 -4.70 -25.66
N GLY A 237 34.43 -4.10 -24.52
CA GLY A 237 34.04 -4.59 -23.19
C GLY A 237 32.55 -4.39 -22.90
N ASN A 238 31.98 -5.21 -22.03
CA ASN A 238 30.59 -5.10 -21.59
C ASN A 238 30.42 -3.99 -20.54
N GLY A 239 29.28 -3.29 -20.57
CA GLY A 239 28.93 -2.32 -19.52
C GLY A 239 28.55 -3.00 -18.20
N SER A 240 28.66 -2.27 -17.08
CA SER A 240 28.43 -2.84 -15.75
C SER A 240 26.98 -3.26 -15.50
N ASP A 241 26.82 -4.39 -14.82
CA ASP A 241 25.54 -4.83 -14.26
C ASP A 241 25.29 -4.12 -12.92
N VAL A 242 24.12 -3.50 -12.75
CA VAL A 242 23.75 -2.73 -11.55
C VAL A 242 22.52 -3.33 -10.90
N THR A 243 22.64 -3.68 -9.62
CA THR A 243 21.54 -4.16 -8.79
C THR A 243 21.33 -3.28 -7.57
N MET A 244 20.13 -2.74 -7.40
CA MET A 244 19.75 -1.95 -6.23
C MET A 244 18.53 -2.56 -5.54
N ARG A 245 18.58 -2.62 -4.21
CA ARG A 245 17.42 -2.88 -3.36
C ARG A 245 17.14 -1.67 -2.47
N GLY A 246 15.90 -1.20 -2.53
CA GLY A 246 15.36 -0.21 -1.60
C GLY A 246 15.41 -0.74 -0.17
N TRP A 247 15.41 0.17 0.81
CA TRP A 247 15.52 -0.21 2.21
C TRP A 247 14.26 -0.91 2.70
N TRP A 248 14.46 -1.91 3.57
CA TRP A 248 13.38 -2.68 4.14
C TRP A 248 13.04 -2.13 5.52
N ALA A 249 11.81 -1.66 5.70
CA ALA A 249 11.28 -1.34 7.01
C ALA A 249 10.95 -2.64 7.76
N ALA A 250 11.96 -3.28 8.37
CA ALA A 250 11.77 -4.60 8.98
C ALA A 250 10.85 -4.56 10.22
N GLY A 251 10.13 -5.67 10.43
CA GLY A 251 9.37 -5.95 11.65
C GLY A 251 7.96 -5.36 11.69
N SER A 252 7.38 -5.35 12.89
CA SER A 252 6.15 -4.65 13.21
C SER A 252 6.50 -3.31 13.86
N ALA A 253 5.77 -2.26 13.54
CA ALA A 253 5.84 -1.01 14.25
C ALA A 253 5.53 -1.20 15.74
N GLN A 254 5.93 -0.21 16.55
CA GLN A 254 5.59 -0.19 17.97
C GLN A 254 4.06 -0.27 18.15
N PRO A 255 3.57 -0.80 19.28
CA PRO A 255 2.14 -0.92 19.54
C PRO A 255 1.40 0.37 19.20
N CYS A 256 0.34 0.27 18.41
CA CYS A 256 -0.48 1.41 17.99
C CYS A 256 0.17 2.45 17.10
N GLN A 257 1.31 2.13 16.47
CA GLN A 257 1.94 2.97 15.48
C GLN A 257 1.79 2.38 14.09
N ASN A 258 1.67 3.26 13.10
CA ASN A 258 1.69 2.86 11.70
C ASN A 258 3.07 2.31 11.33
N GLY A 259 3.09 1.35 10.42
CA GLY A 259 4.30 0.88 9.77
C GLY A 259 4.92 1.97 8.91
N ALA A 260 6.26 2.01 8.87
CA ALA A 260 6.98 2.81 7.90
C ALA A 260 6.90 2.20 6.49
N SER A 261 6.84 3.06 5.47
CA SER A 261 6.89 2.64 4.07
C SER A 261 8.28 2.08 3.70
N GLY A 262 8.38 1.29 2.65
CA GLY A 262 9.69 0.86 2.13
C GLY A 262 10.38 1.94 1.26
N GLY A 263 11.63 1.68 0.87
CA GLY A 263 12.40 2.60 0.02
C GLY A 263 12.24 2.38 -1.49
N ALA A 264 12.45 3.45 -2.27
CA ALA A 264 12.53 3.36 -3.73
C ALA A 264 13.84 2.72 -4.22
N ALA A 265 13.84 2.22 -5.46
CA ALA A 265 15.05 1.72 -6.13
C ALA A 265 15.10 2.17 -7.60
N ARG A 266 16.24 2.72 -8.04
CA ARG A 266 16.45 3.20 -9.42
C ARG A 266 17.83 2.85 -9.96
N VAL A 267 17.89 2.18 -11.11
CA VAL A 267 19.17 1.77 -11.73
C VAL A 267 19.16 1.90 -13.25
N ILE A 268 20.35 2.14 -13.81
CA ILE A 268 20.64 2.11 -15.24
C ILE A 268 21.88 1.24 -15.44
N GLY A 269 21.82 0.22 -16.30
CA GLY A 269 22.98 -0.59 -16.65
C GLY A 269 24.02 0.19 -17.49
N GLY A 270 25.27 -0.26 -17.45
CA GLY A 270 26.37 0.41 -18.13
C GLY A 270 26.33 0.27 -19.65
N ARG A 271 26.94 1.20 -20.38
CA ARG A 271 27.02 1.10 -21.85
C ARG A 271 28.09 0.10 -22.27
N GLY A 272 27.84 -0.67 -23.33
CA GLY A 272 28.89 -1.49 -23.94
C GLY A 272 29.95 -0.62 -24.64
N GLY A 273 31.22 -1.05 -24.58
CA GLY A 273 32.33 -0.47 -25.32
C GLY A 273 32.31 -0.84 -26.79
N ARG A 274 33.15 -0.19 -27.60
CA ARG A 274 33.25 -0.40 -29.06
C ARG A 274 34.65 -0.80 -29.49
N VAL A 275 34.76 -1.28 -30.72
CA VAL A 275 36.04 -1.38 -31.42
C VAL A 275 36.25 -0.10 -32.23
N VAL A 276 37.31 0.64 -31.95
CA VAL A 276 37.60 1.93 -32.58
C VAL A 276 38.15 1.72 -33.99
N GLU A 277 37.34 2.07 -34.99
CA GLU A 277 37.65 1.86 -36.42
C GLU A 277 38.48 3.01 -37.05
N ASP A 278 38.73 4.07 -36.28
CA ASP A 278 39.38 5.28 -36.78
C ASP A 278 40.76 4.93 -37.37
N GLY A 279 41.00 5.34 -38.62
CA GLY A 279 42.28 5.12 -39.29
C GLY A 279 42.50 3.71 -39.86
N LEU A 280 41.56 2.78 -39.71
CA LEU A 280 41.66 1.45 -40.34
C LEU A 280 41.32 1.50 -41.84
N PRO A 281 42.08 0.82 -42.72
CA PRO A 281 41.74 0.71 -44.13
C PRO A 281 40.41 -0.02 -44.34
N ALA A 282 39.60 0.47 -45.29
CA ALA A 282 38.29 -0.11 -45.61
C ALA A 282 38.35 -1.60 -45.97
N PHE A 283 39.47 -2.05 -46.53
CA PHE A 283 39.70 -3.46 -46.86
C PHE A 283 39.79 -4.35 -45.61
N TRP A 284 40.44 -3.85 -44.55
CA TRP A 284 40.55 -4.55 -43.27
C TRP A 284 39.22 -4.58 -42.52
N LEU A 285 38.50 -3.46 -42.50
CA LEU A 285 37.15 -3.38 -41.93
C LEU A 285 36.18 -4.39 -42.57
N ALA A 286 36.36 -4.70 -43.86
CA ALA A 286 35.55 -5.70 -44.56
C ALA A 286 35.90 -7.16 -44.21
N ARG A 287 37.08 -7.42 -43.64
CA ARG A 287 37.60 -8.75 -43.30
C ARG A 287 37.53 -9.07 -41.81
N MET A 288 37.56 -8.05 -40.96
CA MET A 288 37.50 -8.19 -39.51
C MET A 288 36.10 -8.57 -39.04
N ASN A 289 36.03 -9.45 -38.05
CA ASN A 289 34.81 -9.71 -37.30
C ASN A 289 34.76 -8.77 -36.09
N LEU A 290 34.18 -7.58 -36.29
CA LEU A 290 34.05 -6.54 -35.27
C LEU A 290 32.72 -6.68 -34.52
N GLU A 291 32.78 -6.74 -33.19
CA GLU A 291 31.60 -6.81 -32.32
C GLU A 291 31.70 -5.80 -31.18
N ALA A 292 30.72 -4.92 -31.03
CA ALA A 292 30.68 -4.08 -29.85
C ALA A 292 30.24 -4.85 -28.60
N GLY A 293 30.64 -4.35 -27.44
CA GLY A 293 30.30 -4.89 -26.14
C GLY A 293 28.82 -4.74 -25.80
N ARG A 294 28.32 -5.62 -24.94
CA ARG A 294 26.93 -5.60 -24.49
C ARG A 294 26.67 -4.46 -23.50
N GLY A 295 25.46 -3.91 -23.51
CA GLY A 295 24.99 -3.09 -22.40
C GLY A 295 24.76 -3.91 -21.13
N GLY A 296 25.12 -3.35 -19.98
CA GLY A 296 24.94 -3.97 -18.67
C GLY A 296 23.49 -4.03 -18.21
N HIS A 297 23.20 -4.85 -17.23
CA HIS A 297 21.86 -5.12 -16.69
C HIS A 297 21.46 -4.13 -15.62
N GLY A 298 20.20 -3.71 -15.64
CA GLY A 298 19.60 -2.95 -14.55
C GLY A 298 18.63 -3.84 -13.77
N THR A 299 18.87 -4.03 -12.47
CA THR A 299 17.92 -4.67 -11.55
C THR A 299 17.56 -3.73 -10.39
N ALA A 300 16.30 -3.30 -10.32
CA ALA A 300 15.77 -2.49 -9.21
C ALA A 300 14.69 -3.26 -8.46
N ILE A 301 14.78 -3.34 -7.13
CA ILE A 301 13.75 -3.93 -6.28
C ILE A 301 13.40 -2.92 -5.19
N ALA A 302 12.14 -2.50 -5.11
CA ALA A 302 11.67 -1.62 -4.06
C ALA A 302 11.78 -2.29 -2.68
N GLY A 303 11.78 -1.48 -1.63
CA GLY A 303 11.81 -1.91 -0.25
C GLY A 303 10.44 -2.37 0.24
N PHE A 304 10.42 -3.43 1.05
CA PHE A 304 9.20 -3.89 1.74
C PHE A 304 8.83 -2.93 2.87
N ALA A 305 7.52 -2.74 3.05
CA ALA A 305 6.99 -1.96 4.15
C ALA A 305 6.97 -2.71 5.48
N GLN A 306 6.85 -1.93 6.56
CA GLN A 306 6.69 -2.42 7.91
C GLN A 306 5.22 -2.75 8.20
N HIS A 307 4.97 -3.80 8.98
CA HIS A 307 3.63 -4.07 9.48
C HIS A 307 3.22 -3.01 10.53
N GLY A 308 1.94 -2.67 10.58
CA GLY A 308 1.40 -1.82 11.63
C GLY A 308 1.44 -2.49 13.01
N GLY A 309 1.59 -1.69 14.06
CA GLY A 309 1.69 -2.18 15.42
C GLY A 309 0.35 -2.61 16.00
N SER A 310 0.33 -3.75 16.71
CA SER A 310 -0.89 -4.24 17.37
C SER A 310 -1.26 -3.42 18.60
N CYS A 311 -2.56 -3.22 18.83
CA CYS A 311 -3.17 -2.47 19.92
C CYS A 311 -4.08 -3.28 20.84
N CYS A 312 -3.96 -4.60 20.87
CA CYS A 312 -4.84 -5.45 21.67
C CYS A 312 -4.41 -5.57 23.14
N GLY A 313 -3.93 -4.46 23.73
CA GLY A 313 -3.56 -4.37 25.13
C GLY A 313 -4.78 -4.32 26.08
N THR A 314 -4.55 -3.98 27.34
CA THR A 314 -5.62 -3.91 28.36
C THR A 314 -6.70 -2.88 28.05
N THR A 315 -6.36 -1.87 27.25
CA THR A 315 -7.32 -0.93 26.65
C THR A 315 -7.11 -0.99 25.15
N PRO A 316 -7.94 -1.74 24.40
CA PRO A 316 -7.80 -1.86 22.96
C PRO A 316 -7.87 -0.51 22.25
N GLY A 317 -6.85 -0.18 21.47
CA GLY A 317 -6.78 1.02 20.62
C GLY A 317 -6.84 0.68 19.13
N PRO A 318 -6.90 1.67 18.22
CA PRO A 318 -6.87 1.44 16.78
C PRO A 318 -5.54 0.83 16.35
N GLY A 319 -5.57 -0.29 15.63
CA GLY A 319 -4.37 -0.94 15.13
C GLY A 319 -3.62 -0.02 14.16
N GLY A 320 -2.30 -0.02 14.21
CA GLY A 320 -1.50 0.78 13.28
C GLY A 320 -1.73 0.35 11.84
N ALA A 321 -1.83 1.28 10.89
CA ALA A 321 -1.84 0.93 9.47
C ALA A 321 -0.50 0.30 9.06
N GLY A 322 -0.49 -0.63 8.12
CA GLY A 322 0.75 -1.08 7.51
C GLY A 322 1.35 0.02 6.61
N GLY A 323 2.67 0.04 6.50
CA GLY A 323 3.35 0.97 5.59
C GLY A 323 3.13 0.60 4.12
N ASP A 324 3.31 1.55 3.21
CA ASP A 324 3.28 1.26 1.78
C ASP A 324 4.61 0.66 1.31
N GLY A 325 4.58 -0.28 0.36
CA GLY A 325 5.79 -0.70 -0.34
C GLY A 325 6.54 0.51 -0.95
N GLY A 326 7.83 0.36 -1.25
CA GLY A 326 8.63 1.47 -1.74
C GLY A 326 8.00 2.20 -2.93
N ALA A 327 8.13 3.53 -2.98
CA ALA A 327 7.38 4.38 -3.90
C ALA A 327 7.57 4.02 -5.38
N CYS A 328 8.77 3.58 -5.77
CA CYS A 328 9.04 3.08 -7.11
C CYS A 328 10.15 2.03 -7.17
N ALA A 329 10.11 1.21 -8.22
CA ALA A 329 11.21 0.38 -8.70
C ALA A 329 11.42 0.64 -10.20
N GLU A 330 12.51 1.29 -10.56
CA GLU A 330 12.83 1.66 -11.94
C GLU A 330 14.17 1.06 -12.38
N ALA A 331 14.15 0.26 -13.45
CA ALA A 331 15.35 -0.33 -14.02
C ALA A 331 15.44 -0.01 -15.51
N THR A 332 16.62 0.41 -15.95
CA THR A 332 16.93 0.57 -17.38
C THR A 332 18.15 -0.28 -17.73
N GLY A 333 18.07 -1.06 -18.80
CA GLY A 333 19.23 -1.77 -19.32
C GLY A 333 20.19 -0.80 -20.01
N GLY A 334 21.48 -1.09 -19.97
CA GLY A 334 22.49 -0.32 -20.67
C GLY A 334 22.37 -0.45 -22.19
N ARG A 335 22.75 0.60 -22.93
CA ARG A 335 22.81 0.55 -24.40
C ARG A 335 24.00 -0.30 -24.84
N GLY A 336 23.84 -1.14 -25.85
CA GLY A 336 24.96 -1.83 -26.50
C GLY A 336 25.92 -0.84 -27.16
N GLY A 337 27.20 -1.21 -27.30
CA GLY A 337 28.17 -0.35 -27.98
C GLY A 337 27.87 -0.24 -29.49
N ASP A 338 28.17 0.91 -30.08
CA ASP A 338 27.97 1.14 -31.52
C ASP A 338 29.17 0.60 -32.33
N GLN A 339 28.91 -0.13 -33.41
CA GLN A 339 29.93 -0.71 -34.29
C GLN A 339 29.61 -0.50 -35.79
N PRO A 340 30.04 0.62 -36.40
CA PRO A 340 29.65 1.01 -37.77
C PRO A 340 29.88 -0.06 -38.84
N SER A 341 31.07 -0.67 -38.88
CA SER A 341 31.44 -1.67 -39.90
C SER A 341 31.10 -3.11 -39.48
N GLY A 342 30.75 -3.32 -38.21
CA GLY A 342 30.55 -4.63 -37.59
C GLY A 342 29.15 -4.86 -37.02
N ARG A 343 29.09 -5.69 -35.97
CA ARG A 343 27.88 -5.97 -35.22
C ARG A 343 27.80 -5.07 -33.99
N GLY A 344 26.72 -4.31 -33.87
CA GLY A 344 26.43 -3.53 -32.66
C GLY A 344 26.17 -4.43 -31.46
N GLY A 345 26.48 -3.93 -30.27
CA GLY A 345 26.31 -4.68 -29.02
C GLY A 345 24.83 -4.91 -28.71
N ASN A 346 24.50 -6.03 -28.06
CA ASN A 346 23.14 -6.21 -27.55
C ASN A 346 22.88 -5.24 -26.39
N GLY A 347 21.65 -4.75 -26.28
CA GLY A 347 21.20 -4.00 -25.12
C GLY A 347 21.16 -4.87 -23.85
N GLY A 348 21.27 -4.20 -22.72
CA GLY A 348 21.14 -4.81 -21.41
C GLY A 348 19.70 -5.12 -21.05
N ASN A 349 19.50 -6.16 -20.25
CA ASN A 349 18.20 -6.50 -19.68
C ASN A 349 17.84 -5.54 -18.55
N ALA A 350 16.54 -5.37 -18.31
CA ALA A 350 16.02 -4.58 -17.20
C ALA A 350 15.01 -5.39 -16.38
N SER A 351 15.17 -5.41 -15.06
CA SER A 351 14.27 -6.07 -14.13
C SER A 351 13.85 -5.10 -13.03
N ALA A 352 12.54 -4.86 -12.89
CA ALA A 352 11.97 -4.00 -11.86
C ALA A 352 10.97 -4.75 -10.99
N GLY A 353 11.16 -4.70 -9.67
CA GLY A 353 10.38 -5.43 -8.69
C GLY A 353 9.70 -4.52 -7.69
N GLY A 354 8.38 -4.54 -7.65
CA GLY A 354 7.61 -3.97 -6.55
C GLY A 354 7.74 -4.82 -5.29
N ALA A 355 7.62 -4.18 -4.13
CA ALA A 355 7.57 -4.85 -2.85
C ALA A 355 6.17 -4.77 -2.25
N ASP A 356 5.90 -5.70 -1.33
CA ASP A 356 4.62 -5.84 -0.68
C ASP A 356 4.35 -4.67 0.29
N GLY A 357 3.07 -4.32 0.42
CA GLY A 357 2.61 -3.44 1.48
C GLY A 357 2.64 -4.15 2.84
N GLY A 358 2.90 -3.39 3.90
CA GLY A 358 2.86 -3.92 5.26
C GLY A 358 1.43 -4.30 5.65
N SER A 359 1.25 -5.41 6.35
CA SER A 359 -0.06 -5.73 6.95
C SER A 359 -0.41 -4.73 8.06
N GLY A 360 -1.70 -4.44 8.23
CA GLY A 360 -2.17 -3.64 9.36
C GLY A 360 -2.03 -4.36 10.70
N GLY A 361 -1.84 -3.59 11.76
CA GLY A 361 -1.78 -4.10 13.13
C GLY A 361 -3.18 -4.45 13.66
N ASN A 362 -3.26 -5.46 14.52
CA ASN A 362 -4.53 -5.84 15.15
C ASN A 362 -5.02 -4.73 16.10
N GLY A 363 -6.31 -4.40 16.13
CA GLY A 363 -6.83 -3.32 16.99
C GLY A 363 -8.33 -3.05 16.87
N ARG A 364 -8.77 -1.91 17.40
CA ARG A 364 -10.16 -1.42 17.40
C ARG A 364 -10.27 0.03 16.90
N PRO A 365 -10.57 0.24 15.60
CA PRO A 365 -10.63 -0.77 14.53
C PRO A 365 -9.24 -1.37 14.21
N PRO A 366 -9.17 -2.52 13.52
CA PRO A 366 -7.89 -3.01 13.01
C PRO A 366 -7.25 -2.03 12.02
N GLY A 367 -5.93 -2.02 11.96
CA GLY A 367 -5.20 -1.21 11.00
C GLY A 367 -5.44 -1.70 9.58
N ALA A 368 -5.55 -0.78 8.62
CA ALA A 368 -5.55 -1.13 7.21
C ALA A 368 -4.18 -1.68 6.80
N GLY A 369 -4.14 -2.59 5.83
CA GLY A 369 -2.89 -2.94 5.15
C GLY A 369 -2.42 -1.80 4.24
N GLY A 370 -1.12 -1.67 4.08
CA GLY A 370 -0.51 -0.72 3.17
C GLY A 370 -0.59 -1.17 1.71
N SER A 371 -0.41 -0.22 0.80
CA SER A 371 -0.42 -0.46 -0.64
C SER A 371 0.90 -1.10 -1.09
N PRO A 372 0.91 -1.90 -2.17
CA PRO A 372 2.16 -2.33 -2.80
C PRO A 372 2.85 -1.15 -3.49
N THR A 373 4.10 -1.34 -3.94
CA THR A 373 4.86 -0.34 -4.73
C THR A 373 4.03 0.24 -5.87
N ALA A 374 3.92 1.57 -5.89
CA ALA A 374 3.03 2.28 -6.81
C ALA A 374 3.52 2.32 -8.27
N VAL A 375 4.84 2.45 -8.48
CA VAL A 375 5.44 2.57 -9.83
C VAL A 375 6.48 1.49 -10.03
N ILE A 376 6.28 0.64 -11.04
CA ILE A 376 7.21 -0.43 -11.41
C ILE A 376 7.50 -0.30 -12.90
N LYS A 377 8.75 0.01 -13.24
CA LYS A 377 9.15 0.30 -14.62
C LYS A 377 10.46 -0.38 -14.97
N ALA A 378 10.42 -1.24 -15.98
CA ALA A 378 11.61 -1.80 -16.62
C ALA A 378 11.69 -1.32 -18.07
N THR A 379 12.82 -0.73 -18.45
CA THR A 379 13.11 -0.25 -19.82
C THR A 379 14.29 -1.04 -20.36
N ALA A 380 14.10 -1.79 -21.45
CA ALA A 380 15.21 -2.54 -22.04
C ALA A 380 16.30 -1.59 -22.53
N GLY A 381 17.54 -2.08 -22.49
CA GLY A 381 18.64 -1.39 -23.13
C GLY A 381 18.48 -1.41 -24.65
N GLU A 382 18.72 -0.27 -25.27
CA GLU A 382 18.74 -0.16 -26.72
C GLU A 382 19.91 -0.97 -27.32
N PRO A 383 19.71 -1.58 -28.50
CA PRO A 383 20.83 -2.18 -29.22
C PRO A 383 21.82 -1.09 -29.65
N GLY A 384 23.09 -1.48 -29.73
CA GLY A 384 24.10 -0.70 -30.42
C GLY A 384 23.85 -0.67 -31.92
N GLU A 385 24.14 0.47 -32.54
CA GLU A 385 24.06 0.63 -33.99
C GLU A 385 25.20 -0.11 -34.69
N GLY A 386 25.01 -0.45 -35.96
CA GLY A 386 26.05 -1.05 -36.78
C GLY A 386 25.54 -1.58 -38.10
N LYS A 387 26.45 -2.14 -38.91
CA LYS A 387 26.09 -2.87 -40.14
C LYS A 387 25.10 -3.98 -39.83
N TRP A 388 25.27 -4.63 -38.68
CA TRP A 388 24.30 -5.53 -38.07
C TRP A 388 23.98 -5.00 -36.67
N PRO A 389 22.83 -4.35 -36.45
CA PRO A 389 22.46 -3.88 -35.11
C PRO A 389 22.43 -5.04 -34.10
N GLY A 390 22.69 -4.71 -32.85
CA GLY A 390 22.47 -5.64 -31.75
C GLY A 390 20.99 -5.98 -31.57
N ASN A 391 20.70 -6.88 -30.64
CA ASN A 391 19.34 -7.10 -30.15
C ASN A 391 19.03 -6.16 -29.00
N GLU A 392 17.79 -5.68 -28.92
CA GLU A 392 17.28 -5.01 -27.72
C GLU A 392 17.30 -5.98 -26.53
N GLY A 393 17.50 -5.44 -25.32
CA GLY A 393 17.42 -6.23 -24.09
C GLY A 393 15.99 -6.71 -23.79
N THR A 394 15.84 -7.58 -22.80
CA THR A 394 14.52 -8.01 -22.31
C THR A 394 14.11 -7.24 -21.06
N THR A 395 12.81 -7.02 -20.89
CA THR A 395 12.23 -6.44 -19.66
C THR A 395 11.54 -7.49 -18.82
N TYR A 396 11.64 -7.33 -17.49
CA TYR A 396 10.90 -8.12 -16.51
C TYR A 396 10.33 -7.20 -15.44
N VAL A 397 9.04 -7.35 -15.13
CA VAL A 397 8.36 -6.62 -14.05
C VAL A 397 7.60 -7.59 -13.17
N PHE A 398 7.66 -7.38 -11.85
CA PHE A 398 6.82 -8.10 -10.91
C PHE A 398 6.24 -7.13 -9.88
N ALA A 399 4.94 -7.22 -9.63
CA ALA A 399 4.25 -6.41 -8.64
C ALA A 399 4.29 -7.08 -7.27
N GLY A 400 4.35 -6.27 -6.22
CA GLY A 400 4.10 -6.72 -4.85
C GLY A 400 2.61 -6.82 -4.56
N ASP A 401 2.28 -7.54 -3.50
CA ASP A 401 0.92 -7.69 -3.00
C ASP A 401 0.56 -6.60 -1.97
N PRO A 402 -0.72 -6.17 -1.91
CA PRO A 402 -1.18 -5.30 -0.83
C PRO A 402 -1.10 -6.00 0.53
N GLY A 403 -0.85 -5.21 1.58
CA GLY A 403 -0.90 -5.71 2.94
C GLY A 403 -2.31 -6.14 3.33
N ALA A 404 -2.42 -7.22 4.10
CA ALA A 404 -3.68 -7.60 4.72
C ALA A 404 -4.09 -6.58 5.80
N THR A 405 -5.39 -6.35 5.97
CA THR A 405 -5.93 -5.67 7.15
C THR A 405 -5.61 -6.48 8.41
N GLY A 406 -5.35 -5.80 9.53
CA GLY A 406 -5.14 -6.47 10.81
C GLY A 406 -6.40 -7.17 11.32
N ASP A 407 -6.24 -8.03 12.32
CA ASP A 407 -7.36 -8.71 12.96
C ASP A 407 -8.00 -7.87 14.08
N PRO A 408 -9.30 -8.06 14.37
CA PRO A 408 -9.91 -7.54 15.60
C PRO A 408 -9.30 -8.20 16.84
N CYS A 409 -9.35 -7.52 17.98
CA CYS A 409 -8.77 -8.04 19.21
C CYS A 409 -9.48 -9.31 19.71
N PRO A 410 -8.73 -10.30 20.26
CA PRO A 410 -9.31 -11.55 20.74
C PRO A 410 -10.38 -11.30 21.81
N GLY A 411 -11.57 -11.88 21.63
CA GLY A 411 -12.70 -11.77 22.57
C GLY A 411 -13.86 -10.88 22.12
N GLU A 412 -13.79 -10.26 20.94
CA GLU A 412 -14.91 -9.51 20.37
C GLU A 412 -15.98 -10.46 19.79
N PRO A 413 -17.29 -10.17 19.98
CA PRO A 413 -18.35 -10.87 19.28
C PRO A 413 -18.22 -10.62 17.77
N THR A 414 -18.07 -11.69 17.00
CA THR A 414 -18.11 -11.67 15.52
C THR A 414 -19.51 -11.40 14.97
N THR A 415 -20.46 -10.97 15.82
CA THR A 415 -21.86 -10.82 15.45
C THR A 415 -22.01 -9.69 14.45
N THR A 416 -22.23 -10.06 13.20
CA THR A 416 -22.69 -9.14 12.16
C THR A 416 -24.15 -8.82 12.39
N TYR A 417 -24.58 -7.58 12.13
CA TYR A 417 -26.01 -7.24 12.19
C TYR A 417 -26.52 -6.90 10.80
N GLY A 418 -27.72 -7.39 10.49
CA GLY A 418 -28.50 -6.90 9.37
C GLY A 418 -29.57 -5.91 9.83
N ILE A 419 -30.07 -5.12 8.89
CA ILE A 419 -31.21 -4.24 9.13
C ILE A 419 -32.33 -4.52 8.13
N VAL A 420 -33.54 -4.12 8.47
CA VAL A 420 -34.65 -3.96 7.52
C VAL A 420 -35.20 -2.55 7.62
N THR A 421 -35.51 -1.95 6.47
CA THR A 421 -36.17 -0.66 6.38
C THR A 421 -37.45 -0.78 5.58
N ALA A 422 -38.39 0.14 5.81
CA ALA A 422 -39.58 0.26 4.98
C ALA A 422 -39.75 1.69 4.51
N ARG A 423 -40.42 1.84 3.36
CA ARG A 423 -40.68 3.13 2.74
C ARG A 423 -42.19 3.38 2.77
N SER A 424 -42.63 4.58 3.16
CA SER A 424 -44.06 4.94 3.14
C SER A 424 -44.70 4.86 1.74
N THR A 425 -43.88 4.93 0.68
CA THR A 425 -44.33 4.94 -0.72
C THR A 425 -44.26 3.58 -1.41
N SER A 426 -43.73 2.55 -0.75
CA SER A 426 -43.59 1.21 -1.33
C SER A 426 -44.11 0.15 -0.35
N PRO A 427 -45.07 -0.70 -0.75
CA PRO A 427 -45.69 -1.67 0.14
C PRO A 427 -44.84 -2.92 0.37
N ALA A 428 -43.59 -2.71 0.79
CA ALA A 428 -42.59 -3.74 1.02
C ALA A 428 -41.56 -3.31 2.08
N ILE A 429 -40.97 -4.31 2.73
CA ILE A 429 -39.83 -4.19 3.62
C ILE A 429 -38.57 -4.61 2.87
N TYR A 430 -37.50 -3.84 3.01
CA TYR A 430 -36.22 -4.04 2.34
C TYR A 430 -35.17 -4.46 3.36
N GLY A 431 -34.56 -5.63 3.17
CA GLY A 431 -33.54 -6.17 4.05
C GLY A 431 -32.14 -5.96 3.52
N TYR A 432 -31.23 -5.61 4.42
CA TYR A 432 -29.81 -5.38 4.17
C TYR A 432 -28.99 -6.28 5.12
N PRO A 433 -28.73 -7.54 4.72
CA PRO A 433 -27.84 -8.46 5.43
C PRO A 433 -26.43 -7.87 5.59
N GLY A 434 -25.76 -8.14 6.71
CA GLY A 434 -24.37 -7.74 6.93
C GLY A 434 -24.17 -6.22 7.00
N PHE A 435 -25.21 -5.47 7.37
CA PHE A 435 -25.18 -4.01 7.44
C PHE A 435 -24.08 -3.50 8.37
N TYR A 436 -23.95 -4.10 9.56
CA TYR A 436 -22.84 -3.84 10.48
C TYR A 436 -21.91 -5.04 10.48
N ALA A 437 -20.83 -4.92 9.72
CA ALA A 437 -19.59 -5.66 9.93
C ALA A 437 -18.54 -4.68 10.48
N PRO A 438 -17.45 -5.13 11.14
CA PRO A 438 -16.43 -4.25 11.74
C PRO A 438 -15.68 -3.28 10.81
N SER A 439 -16.15 -3.05 9.59
CA SER A 439 -15.58 -2.11 8.62
C SER A 439 -16.58 -0.98 8.32
N PRO A 440 -16.17 0.30 8.42
CA PRO A 440 -17.01 1.40 7.96
C PRO A 440 -17.24 1.28 6.45
N SER A 441 -18.49 1.19 6.04
CA SER A 441 -18.89 1.40 4.64
C SER A 441 -19.69 2.69 4.57
N THR A 442 -19.42 3.52 3.55
CA THR A 442 -20.14 4.77 3.22
C THR A 442 -20.97 4.62 1.95
N GLN A 443 -21.46 3.41 1.67
CA GLN A 443 -22.04 3.06 0.38
C GLN A 443 -23.57 3.14 0.34
N GLN A 444 -24.09 3.42 -0.86
CA GLN A 444 -25.50 3.15 -1.16
C GLN A 444 -25.71 1.65 -1.26
N LEU A 445 -26.60 1.10 -0.45
CA LEU A 445 -26.83 -0.33 -0.40
C LEU A 445 -27.97 -0.76 -1.33
N GLN A 446 -27.78 -1.92 -1.96
CA GLN A 446 -28.87 -2.65 -2.57
C GLN A 446 -29.49 -3.60 -1.55
N PRO A 447 -30.82 -3.74 -1.50
CA PRO A 447 -31.47 -4.69 -0.61
C PRO A 447 -31.07 -6.11 -1.01
N GLY A 448 -30.63 -6.91 -0.04
CA GLY A 448 -30.35 -8.33 -0.21
C GLY A 448 -31.62 -9.17 -0.30
N PHE A 449 -32.73 -8.68 0.27
CA PHE A 449 -34.05 -9.27 0.10
C PHE A 449 -35.15 -8.21 0.24
N THR A 450 -36.34 -8.56 -0.24
CA THR A 450 -37.57 -7.78 -0.07
C THR A 450 -38.62 -8.69 0.54
N LEU A 451 -39.39 -8.20 1.50
CA LEU A 451 -40.48 -8.92 2.15
C LEU A 451 -41.80 -8.17 1.92
N GLY A 452 -42.82 -8.91 1.46
CA GLY A 452 -44.04 -8.31 0.94
C GLY A 452 -43.87 -7.76 -0.48
N GLY A 453 -44.91 -7.11 -0.99
CA GLY A 453 -44.92 -6.60 -2.36
C GLY A 453 -46.32 -6.20 -2.81
N LEU A 454 -46.50 -6.05 -4.13
CA LEU A 454 -47.78 -5.60 -4.67
C LEU A 454 -48.93 -6.59 -4.41
N ASN A 455 -48.63 -7.89 -4.28
CA ASN A 455 -49.65 -8.90 -3.97
C ASN A 455 -49.88 -9.07 -2.46
N ASN A 456 -48.84 -8.83 -1.66
CA ASN A 456 -48.89 -8.95 -0.20
C ASN A 456 -48.31 -7.68 0.43
N MET A 457 -49.12 -6.61 0.36
CA MET A 457 -48.69 -5.29 0.78
C MET A 457 -48.42 -5.23 2.28
N VAL A 458 -47.25 -4.71 2.64
CA VAL A 458 -46.88 -4.40 4.02
C VAL A 458 -46.39 -2.96 4.11
N LEU A 459 -47.02 -2.18 4.98
CA LEU A 459 -46.70 -0.77 5.22
C LEU A 459 -46.46 -0.56 6.72
N PRO A 460 -45.21 -0.74 7.17
CA PRO A 460 -44.83 -0.40 8.54
C PRO A 460 -44.84 1.12 8.75
N GLN A 461 -45.42 1.55 9.86
CA GLN A 461 -45.45 2.95 10.26
C GLN A 461 -44.08 3.49 10.68
N LEU A 462 -43.96 4.81 10.79
CA LEU A 462 -42.75 5.46 11.28
C LEU A 462 -42.34 5.02 12.71
N GLY A 463 -41.04 4.88 12.96
CA GLY A 463 -40.46 4.55 14.28
C GLY A 463 -40.39 3.04 14.58
N ASN A 464 -40.62 2.68 15.84
CA ASN A 464 -40.58 1.32 16.38
C ASN A 464 -41.82 0.49 15.97
N SER A 465 -42.01 0.30 14.66
CA SER A 465 -43.09 -0.47 14.06
C SER A 465 -42.62 -1.85 13.55
N MET A 466 -41.32 -2.13 13.59
CA MET A 466 -40.73 -3.39 13.20
C MET A 466 -39.77 -3.87 14.27
N LEU A 467 -39.77 -5.16 14.57
CA LEU A 467 -38.82 -5.76 15.50
C LEU A 467 -38.59 -7.22 15.18
N PHE A 468 -37.33 -7.64 15.32
CA PHE A 468 -36.97 -9.04 15.27
C PHE A 468 -36.95 -9.64 16.67
N ASN A 469 -37.13 -10.95 16.72
CA ASN A 469 -36.76 -11.71 17.91
C ASN A 469 -35.24 -11.96 17.94
N SER A 470 -34.73 -12.40 19.09
CA SER A 470 -33.29 -12.51 19.36
C SER A 470 -32.52 -13.40 18.37
N ASP A 471 -33.15 -14.46 17.85
CA ASP A 471 -32.53 -15.39 16.89
C ASP A 471 -32.85 -15.07 15.41
N ALA A 472 -33.49 -13.93 15.14
CA ALA A 472 -33.92 -13.48 13.82
C ALA A 472 -34.90 -14.41 13.06
N SER A 473 -35.43 -15.46 13.69
CA SER A 473 -36.38 -16.39 13.05
C SER A 473 -37.75 -15.77 12.79
N ARG A 474 -38.05 -14.62 13.41
CA ARG A 474 -39.33 -13.92 13.30
C ARG A 474 -39.15 -12.42 13.18
N LEU A 475 -39.95 -11.81 12.31
CA LEU A 475 -40.12 -10.36 12.20
C LEU A 475 -41.58 -10.02 12.51
N TRP A 476 -41.77 -9.15 13.49
CA TRP A 476 -43.07 -8.54 13.80
C TRP A 476 -43.16 -7.15 13.19
N VAL A 477 -44.33 -6.83 12.65
CA VAL A 477 -44.58 -5.59 11.91
C VAL A 477 -45.94 -5.03 12.28
N ALA A 478 -45.98 -3.78 12.74
CA ALA A 478 -47.22 -3.00 12.83
C ALA A 478 -47.61 -2.52 11.42
N ASN A 479 -48.50 -3.26 10.76
CA ASN A 479 -48.90 -3.01 9.38
C ASN A 479 -50.17 -2.14 9.34
N GLU A 480 -50.09 -0.99 8.68
CA GLU A 480 -51.21 -0.06 8.47
C GLU A 480 -52.40 -0.72 7.76
N LEU A 481 -52.14 -1.73 6.94
CA LEU A 481 -53.13 -2.31 6.05
C LEU A 481 -53.88 -3.51 6.63
N GLY A 482 -53.48 -4.04 7.79
CA GLY A 482 -54.02 -5.35 8.18
C GLY A 482 -53.71 -5.87 9.57
N GLY A 483 -53.16 -5.09 10.50
CA GLY A 483 -52.90 -5.56 11.86
C GLY A 483 -51.41 -5.72 12.17
N ILE A 484 -51.10 -6.44 13.25
CA ILE A 484 -49.73 -6.78 13.62
C ILE A 484 -49.36 -8.09 12.91
N ALA A 485 -48.57 -7.96 11.85
CA ALA A 485 -48.10 -9.06 11.03
C ALA A 485 -46.86 -9.73 11.64
N MET A 486 -46.76 -11.05 11.48
CA MET A 486 -45.59 -11.84 11.82
C MET A 486 -45.12 -12.61 10.58
N TYR A 487 -43.83 -12.53 10.30
CA TYR A 487 -43.17 -13.33 9.29
C TYR A 487 -42.20 -14.28 9.97
N SER A 488 -42.38 -15.59 9.74
CA SER A 488 -41.41 -16.63 10.07
C SER A 488 -40.37 -16.71 8.96
N ASN A 489 -39.10 -16.97 9.30
CA ASN A 489 -37.97 -16.95 8.37
C ASN A 489 -37.97 -15.71 7.46
N PRO A 490 -38.04 -14.48 8.03
CA PRO A 490 -38.19 -13.24 7.26
C PRO A 490 -37.06 -13.02 6.24
N LEU A 491 -35.86 -13.55 6.52
CA LEU A 491 -34.68 -13.43 5.66
C LEU A 491 -34.79 -14.17 4.31
N SER A 492 -35.75 -15.09 4.18
CA SER A 492 -36.06 -15.71 2.89
C SER A 492 -36.67 -14.74 1.86
N GLY A 493 -37.19 -13.60 2.33
CA GLY A 493 -37.84 -12.60 1.49
C GLY A 493 -39.08 -13.12 0.75
N GLY A 494 -39.38 -12.44 -0.36
CA GLY A 494 -40.48 -12.73 -1.27
C GLY A 494 -41.71 -11.84 -1.07
N ASP A 495 -42.45 -11.64 -2.16
CA ASP A 495 -43.81 -11.12 -2.14
C ASP A 495 -44.74 -12.23 -1.62
N ARG A 496 -44.80 -12.36 -0.29
CA ARG A 496 -45.59 -13.37 0.40
C ARG A 496 -46.39 -12.76 1.54
N ALA A 497 -47.51 -13.40 1.85
CA ALA A 497 -48.33 -13.02 2.98
C ALA A 497 -47.57 -13.23 4.31
N PRO A 498 -47.90 -12.45 5.35
CA PRO A 498 -47.50 -12.78 6.72
C PRO A 498 -47.94 -14.20 7.09
N ASP A 499 -47.12 -14.89 7.86
CA ASP A 499 -47.47 -16.21 8.38
C ASP A 499 -48.55 -16.12 9.47
N ARG A 500 -48.72 -14.94 10.07
CA ARG A 500 -49.74 -14.63 11.08
C ARG A 500 -50.07 -13.14 11.09
N VAL A 501 -51.31 -12.81 11.43
CA VAL A 501 -51.83 -11.45 11.48
C VAL A 501 -52.71 -11.26 12.71
N LEU A 502 -52.13 -10.73 13.78
CA LEU A 502 -52.88 -10.40 14.99
C LEU A 502 -53.65 -9.10 14.75
N ASN A 503 -54.97 -9.16 14.79
CA ASN A 503 -55.80 -8.05 14.37
C ASN A 503 -56.98 -7.79 15.31
N LEU A 504 -57.33 -6.51 15.41
CA LEU A 504 -58.55 -5.99 16.00
C LEU A 504 -59.21 -5.06 14.95
N GLY A 505 -59.94 -5.62 13.99
CA GLY A 505 -60.64 -4.83 12.98
C GLY A 505 -59.72 -4.10 11.99
N ASN A 506 -60.01 -2.81 11.73
CA ASN A 506 -59.26 -1.97 10.79
C ASN A 506 -58.40 -0.93 11.53
N GLU A 507 -57.79 -1.32 12.64
CA GLU A 507 -56.95 -0.42 13.45
C GLU A 507 -55.61 -0.12 12.76
N ASP A 508 -55.17 1.16 12.82
CA ASP A 508 -53.85 1.61 12.37
C ASP A 508 -52.86 1.47 13.54
N TRP A 509 -51.90 0.56 13.40
CA TRP A 509 -50.93 0.24 14.45
C TRP A 509 -49.68 1.09 14.31
N ARG A 510 -49.31 1.78 15.39
CA ARG A 510 -48.25 2.80 15.39
C ARG A 510 -46.96 2.35 16.06
N GLY A 511 -47.06 1.54 17.11
CA GLY A 511 -45.92 1.01 17.82
C GLY A 511 -46.20 -0.38 18.32
N ILE A 512 -45.17 -1.23 18.27
CA ILE A 512 -45.23 -2.59 18.81
C ILE A 512 -44.01 -2.87 19.69
N TRP A 513 -44.18 -3.75 20.65
CA TRP A 513 -43.07 -4.33 21.41
C TRP A 513 -43.37 -5.79 21.72
N TYR A 514 -42.38 -6.66 21.55
CA TYR A 514 -42.50 -8.10 21.83
C TYR A 514 -41.64 -8.49 23.03
N ASP A 515 -42.28 -8.97 24.09
CA ASP A 515 -41.62 -9.62 25.22
C ASP A 515 -41.40 -11.10 24.88
N GLU A 516 -40.27 -11.40 24.25
CA GLU A 516 -39.91 -12.74 23.79
C GLU A 516 -39.90 -13.77 24.92
N GLN A 517 -39.51 -13.39 26.15
CA GLN A 517 -39.46 -14.31 27.29
C GLN A 517 -40.86 -14.81 27.68
N ARG A 518 -41.88 -13.97 27.51
CA ARG A 518 -43.28 -14.28 27.88
C ARG A 518 -44.15 -14.61 26.68
N ASP A 519 -43.60 -14.50 25.47
CA ASP A 519 -44.32 -14.56 24.20
C ASP A 519 -45.52 -13.61 24.17
N ILE A 520 -45.32 -12.34 24.55
CA ILE A 520 -46.38 -11.31 24.56
C ILE A 520 -46.03 -10.21 23.57
N ILE A 521 -46.91 -9.91 22.63
CA ILE A 521 -46.79 -8.70 21.82
C ILE A 521 -47.76 -7.62 22.30
N TYR A 522 -47.23 -6.42 22.49
CA TYR A 522 -47.98 -5.23 22.82
C TYR A 522 -48.13 -4.36 21.58
N GLY A 523 -49.32 -3.83 21.36
CA GLY A 523 -49.63 -2.95 20.23
C GLY A 523 -50.31 -1.66 20.68
N ALA A 524 -49.86 -0.54 20.12
CA ALA A 524 -50.49 0.76 20.28
C ALA A 524 -51.19 1.17 18.97
N SER A 525 -52.50 1.42 19.04
CA SER A 525 -53.28 1.94 17.92
C SER A 525 -53.16 3.47 17.82
N LEU A 526 -53.35 4.02 16.62
CA LEU A 526 -53.39 5.46 16.36
C LEU A 526 -54.56 6.17 17.03
N PHE A 527 -55.70 5.50 17.21
CA PHE A 527 -56.97 6.17 17.51
C PHE A 527 -57.54 5.85 18.88
N THR A 528 -56.96 4.90 19.61
CA THR A 528 -57.51 4.41 20.88
C THR A 528 -56.62 4.74 22.06
N ALA A 529 -57.23 4.97 23.22
CA ALA A 529 -56.52 5.17 24.49
C ALA A 529 -55.95 3.86 25.09
N LEU A 530 -55.92 2.78 24.30
CA LEU A 530 -55.62 1.43 24.74
C LEU A 530 -54.24 0.99 24.25
N ILE A 531 -53.55 0.25 25.11
CA ILE A 531 -52.49 -0.68 24.72
C ILE A 531 -53.07 -2.08 24.74
N TYR A 532 -52.91 -2.79 23.64
CA TYR A 532 -53.40 -4.15 23.47
C TYR A 532 -52.26 -5.15 23.68
N ALA A 533 -52.57 -6.30 24.27
CA ALA A 533 -51.60 -7.37 24.49
C ALA A 533 -52.18 -8.70 23.99
N TRP A 534 -51.34 -9.44 23.27
CA TRP A 534 -51.59 -10.82 22.86
C TRP A 534 -50.56 -11.71 23.55
N ASP A 535 -51.02 -12.56 24.46
CA ASP A 535 -50.21 -13.55 25.16
C ASP A 535 -50.07 -14.81 24.28
N GLU A 536 -48.95 -15.54 24.35
CA GLU A 536 -48.64 -16.62 23.40
C GLU A 536 -48.70 -16.15 21.92
N ALA A 537 -48.28 -14.90 21.67
CA ALA A 537 -48.43 -14.21 20.39
C ALA A 537 -47.90 -15.01 19.20
N SER A 538 -46.78 -15.70 19.40
CA SER A 538 -46.13 -16.48 18.35
C SER A 538 -46.82 -17.81 18.03
N SER A 539 -47.80 -18.23 18.84
CA SER A 539 -48.49 -19.51 18.74
C SER A 539 -50.02 -19.36 18.65
N GLY A 540 -50.75 -20.41 18.24
CA GLY A 540 -52.22 -20.35 18.08
C GLY A 540 -52.71 -19.97 16.66
N SER A 541 -53.95 -19.50 16.52
CA SER A 541 -54.56 -19.16 15.22
C SER A 541 -54.01 -17.85 14.62
N ALA A 542 -53.96 -17.78 13.30
CA ALA A 542 -53.41 -16.64 12.56
C ALA A 542 -54.16 -15.32 12.79
N GLU A 543 -55.45 -15.38 13.13
CA GLU A 543 -56.31 -14.24 13.43
C GLU A 543 -56.99 -14.46 14.78
N ARG A 544 -56.78 -13.55 15.74
CA ARG A 544 -57.47 -13.54 17.04
C ARG A 544 -57.45 -12.16 17.70
N PRO A 545 -58.49 -11.82 18.50
CA PRO A 545 -58.50 -10.58 19.27
C PRO A 545 -57.40 -10.59 20.35
N PRO A 546 -57.03 -9.40 20.88
CA PRO A 546 -56.13 -9.28 22.02
C PRO A 546 -56.70 -9.99 23.24
N ASP A 547 -55.83 -10.63 24.03
CA ASP A 547 -56.23 -11.32 25.26
C ASP A 547 -56.59 -10.32 26.36
N ARG A 548 -55.93 -9.17 26.34
CA ARG A 548 -56.19 -8.06 27.26
C ARG A 548 -55.79 -6.73 26.66
N SER A 549 -56.32 -5.68 27.26
CA SER A 549 -55.94 -4.30 26.98
C SER A 549 -55.92 -3.51 28.27
N PHE A 550 -55.12 -2.45 28.30
CA PHE A 550 -55.16 -1.47 29.37
C PHE A 550 -55.25 -0.04 28.84
N GLU A 551 -55.99 0.80 29.55
CA GLU A 551 -56.28 2.17 29.21
C GLU A 551 -55.30 3.12 29.91
N ILE A 552 -54.81 4.08 29.13
CA ILE A 552 -54.00 5.19 29.61
C ILE A 552 -54.90 6.43 29.70
N ALA A 553 -55.12 6.94 30.90
CA ALA A 553 -55.96 8.14 31.09
C ALA A 553 -55.35 9.36 30.37
N GLY A 554 -56.17 10.11 29.63
CA GLY A 554 -55.76 11.34 28.91
C GLY A 554 -54.96 11.12 27.62
N TYR A 555 -54.79 9.86 27.19
CA TYR A 555 -54.12 9.46 25.96
C TYR A 555 -55.13 9.36 24.80
N LEU A 556 -54.73 9.77 23.59
CA LEU A 556 -55.58 9.81 22.39
C LEU A 556 -55.15 8.86 21.27
N GLY A 557 -54.22 7.93 21.53
CA GLY A 557 -53.65 7.06 20.51
C GLY A 557 -52.27 7.50 20.00
N GLY A 558 -51.61 6.63 19.23
CA GLY A 558 -50.36 6.92 18.53
C GLY A 558 -49.07 6.71 19.33
N ALA A 559 -49.10 6.00 20.46
CA ALA A 559 -47.91 5.74 21.26
C ALA A 559 -46.84 4.92 20.52
N ARG A 560 -45.57 5.07 20.94
CA ARG A 560 -44.49 4.11 20.62
C ARG A 560 -44.08 3.35 21.85
N LEU A 561 -43.66 2.11 21.60
CA LEU A 561 -43.39 1.12 22.62
C LEU A 561 -41.93 0.70 22.50
N THR A 562 -41.24 0.59 23.63
CA THR A 562 -39.97 -0.11 23.71
C THR A 562 -39.86 -0.85 25.04
N GLY A 563 -38.92 -1.78 25.08
CA GLY A 563 -38.61 -2.59 26.24
C GLY A 563 -37.37 -3.42 25.94
N SER A 564 -36.92 -4.22 26.91
CA SER A 564 -35.81 -5.15 26.74
C SER A 564 -36.27 -6.58 27.01
N PRO A 565 -35.81 -7.59 26.25
CA PRO A 565 -36.15 -8.98 26.51
C PRO A 565 -35.96 -9.35 28.00
N GLY A 566 -37.02 -9.87 28.62
CA GLY A 566 -37.00 -10.33 30.01
C GLY A 566 -37.10 -9.27 31.11
N SER A 567 -37.06 -7.98 30.76
CA SER A 567 -37.20 -6.87 31.72
C SER A 567 -38.59 -6.75 32.37
N ASN A 568 -39.63 -7.30 31.73
CA ASN A 568 -41.03 -7.14 32.12
C ASN A 568 -41.44 -5.66 32.31
N ARG A 569 -40.79 -4.77 31.55
CA ARG A 569 -40.99 -3.34 31.63
C ARG A 569 -41.29 -2.82 30.24
N LEU A 570 -42.37 -2.05 30.16
CA LEU A 570 -42.81 -1.39 28.95
C LEU A 570 -42.64 0.12 29.13
N PHE A 571 -41.87 0.73 28.22
CA PHE A 571 -41.78 2.17 28.06
C PHE A 571 -42.73 2.60 26.94
N VAL A 572 -43.57 3.58 27.23
CA VAL A 572 -44.60 4.10 26.32
C VAL A 572 -44.37 5.58 26.09
N ALA A 573 -43.80 5.95 24.94
CA ALA A 573 -43.67 7.33 24.51
C ALA A 573 -44.98 7.79 23.87
N THR A 574 -45.62 8.82 24.45
CA THR A 574 -46.96 9.23 24.01
C THR A 574 -47.27 10.69 24.38
N ARG A 575 -48.43 11.20 23.93
CA ARG A 575 -49.03 12.46 24.39
C ARG A 575 -50.18 12.17 25.35
N VAL A 576 -50.08 12.69 26.57
CA VAL A 576 -51.14 12.68 27.58
C VAL A 576 -51.57 14.12 27.82
N ASP A 577 -52.86 14.42 27.63
CA ASP A 577 -53.41 15.78 27.74
C ASP A 577 -52.59 16.80 26.93
N THR A 578 -52.19 16.42 25.71
CA THR A 578 -51.34 17.18 24.76
C THR A 578 -49.86 17.31 25.13
N VAL A 579 -49.44 16.85 26.31
CA VAL A 579 -48.05 16.89 26.78
C VAL A 579 -47.34 15.57 26.45
N ARG A 580 -46.14 15.64 25.88
CA ARG A 580 -45.33 14.45 25.59
C ARG A 580 -44.75 13.88 26.88
N LYS A 581 -44.92 12.57 27.09
CA LYS A 581 -44.44 11.85 28.28
C LYS A 581 -43.91 10.48 27.88
N VAL A 582 -43.01 9.93 28.71
CA VAL A 582 -42.67 8.51 28.66
C VAL A 582 -43.27 7.86 29.90
N LEU A 583 -44.24 6.96 29.68
CA LEU A 583 -44.91 6.22 30.74
C LEU A 583 -44.24 4.88 30.91
N ILE A 584 -43.96 4.49 32.16
CA ILE A 584 -43.22 3.28 32.47
C ILE A 584 -44.17 2.35 33.23
N TYR A 585 -44.41 1.17 32.67
CA TYR A 585 -45.18 0.11 33.29
C TYR A 585 -44.25 -1.01 33.72
N ASP A 586 -43.97 -1.09 35.02
CA ASP A 586 -43.37 -2.29 35.59
C ASP A 586 -44.41 -3.42 35.58
N GLN A 587 -43.94 -4.64 35.38
CA GLN A 587 -44.80 -5.82 35.31
C GLN A 587 -45.91 -5.68 34.26
N ALA A 588 -45.58 -5.16 33.08
CA ALA A 588 -46.53 -4.91 31.99
C ALA A 588 -47.40 -6.13 31.62
N HIS A 589 -46.88 -7.35 31.84
CA HIS A 589 -47.63 -8.59 31.66
C HIS A 589 -48.85 -8.78 32.58
N LEU A 590 -49.03 -7.93 33.61
CA LEU A 590 -50.21 -7.93 34.49
C LEU A 590 -51.18 -6.78 34.20
N ALA A 591 -50.81 -5.84 33.33
CA ALA A 591 -51.62 -4.66 33.05
C ALA A 591 -52.94 -5.05 32.37
N THR A 592 -54.06 -4.54 32.89
CA THR A 592 -55.40 -4.74 32.36
C THR A 592 -56.34 -3.62 32.84
N GLY A 593 -57.34 -3.26 32.03
CA GLY A 593 -58.32 -2.22 32.38
C GLY A 593 -57.69 -0.84 32.54
N LEU A 594 -58.27 0.02 33.39
CA LEU A 594 -57.68 1.32 33.69
C LEU A 594 -56.43 1.14 34.57
N GLN A 595 -55.25 1.38 34.02
CA GLN A 595 -53.98 1.15 34.70
C GLN A 595 -53.09 2.40 34.66
N ALA A 596 -52.80 2.95 35.84
CA ALA A 596 -51.81 4.00 35.98
C ALA A 596 -50.40 3.44 35.71
N PRO A 597 -49.50 4.22 35.08
CA PRO A 597 -48.11 3.83 34.93
C PRO A 597 -47.42 3.77 36.29
N SER A 598 -46.44 2.89 36.44
CA SER A 598 -45.60 2.78 37.63
C SER A 598 -44.82 4.07 37.86
N ARG A 599 -44.34 4.69 36.78
CA ARG A 599 -43.63 5.98 36.76
C ARG A 599 -43.97 6.75 35.49
N THR A 600 -43.88 8.07 35.60
CA THR A 600 -44.04 8.99 34.46
C THR A 600 -42.80 9.84 34.37
N LEU A 601 -42.17 9.81 33.21
CA LEU A 601 -41.07 10.68 32.83
C LEU A 601 -41.61 11.83 31.99
N GLU A 602 -41.10 13.03 32.24
CA GLU A 602 -41.39 14.24 31.46
C GLU A 602 -40.07 14.79 30.89
N PRO A 603 -39.53 14.14 29.83
CA PRO A 603 -38.33 14.61 29.16
C PRO A 603 -38.57 15.96 28.47
N ALA A 604 -37.58 16.84 28.48
CA ALA A 604 -37.61 18.05 27.68
C ALA A 604 -37.55 17.73 26.17
N ASP A 605 -38.42 18.37 25.39
CA ASP A 605 -38.36 18.50 23.93
C ASP A 605 -37.96 17.25 23.14
N PHE A 606 -38.65 16.12 23.40
CA PHE A 606 -38.46 14.87 22.66
C PHE A 606 -39.59 14.60 21.65
N ASP A 607 -39.31 13.80 20.62
CA ASP A 607 -40.32 13.26 19.71
C ASP A 607 -40.75 11.84 20.11
N THR A 608 -42.02 11.55 19.91
CA THR A 608 -42.63 10.31 20.39
C THR A 608 -42.32 9.11 19.50
N HIS A 609 -41.81 9.29 18.28
CA HIS A 609 -41.60 8.19 17.33
C HIS A 609 -40.26 7.46 17.45
N ALA A 610 -39.24 8.10 18.03
CA ALA A 610 -37.86 7.60 18.09
C ALA A 610 -37.47 7.29 19.54
N LEU A 611 -37.55 6.01 19.91
CA LEU A 611 -37.39 5.53 21.28
C LEU A 611 -36.64 4.19 21.29
N ALA A 612 -35.59 4.06 22.08
CA ALA A 612 -34.94 2.77 22.32
C ALA A 612 -34.46 2.66 23.77
N TRP A 613 -34.51 1.47 24.35
CA TRP A 613 -34.00 1.22 25.70
C TRP A 613 -33.00 0.08 25.71
N ASP A 614 -31.79 0.36 26.19
CA ASP A 614 -30.81 -0.64 26.55
C ASP A 614 -31.09 -1.12 27.98
N GLY A 615 -31.74 -2.27 28.11
CA GLY A 615 -32.06 -2.85 29.41
C GLY A 615 -30.86 -3.44 30.17
N GLN A 616 -29.72 -3.70 29.51
CA GLN A 616 -28.53 -4.22 30.20
C GLN A 616 -27.78 -3.10 30.93
N ARG A 617 -27.72 -1.91 30.32
CA ARG A 617 -27.06 -0.72 30.89
C ARG A 617 -28.04 0.25 31.55
N ASP A 618 -29.35 -0.01 31.41
CA ASP A 618 -30.44 0.84 31.86
C ASP A 618 -30.41 2.26 31.28
N VAL A 619 -30.19 2.34 29.96
CA VAL A 619 -30.07 3.61 29.22
C VAL A 619 -31.22 3.77 28.25
N LEU A 620 -31.94 4.89 28.34
CA LEU A 620 -33.04 5.25 27.44
C LEU A 620 -32.59 6.31 26.44
N TYR A 621 -32.82 6.04 25.16
CA TYR A 621 -32.54 6.93 24.04
C TYR A 621 -33.87 7.48 23.50
N LEU A 622 -33.98 8.80 23.39
CA LEU A 622 -35.13 9.50 22.83
C LEU A 622 -34.67 10.46 21.72
N GLY A 623 -35.30 10.39 20.55
CA GLY A 623 -35.10 11.43 19.53
C GLY A 623 -35.64 12.77 20.03
N ALA A 624 -34.91 13.85 19.81
CA ALA A 624 -35.32 15.21 20.15
C ALA A 624 -36.25 15.79 19.07
N VAL A 625 -37.01 16.82 19.42
CA VAL A 625 -37.93 17.52 18.50
C VAL A 625 -37.19 18.27 17.38
N ASP A 626 -35.91 18.58 17.58
CA ASP A 626 -35.07 19.20 16.54
C ASP A 626 -34.78 18.25 15.35
N GLY A 627 -35.10 16.97 15.50
CA GLY A 627 -34.95 15.94 14.47
C GLY A 627 -33.54 15.37 14.35
N GLN A 628 -32.53 15.92 15.02
CA GLN A 628 -31.12 15.53 14.80
C GLN A 628 -30.41 15.13 16.08
N THR A 629 -30.97 15.47 17.24
CA THR A 629 -30.40 15.13 18.53
C THR A 629 -31.07 13.90 19.12
N ILE A 630 -30.30 13.06 19.80
CA ILE A 630 -30.77 11.96 20.64
C ILE A 630 -30.47 12.33 22.09
N HIS A 631 -31.51 12.44 22.90
CA HIS A 631 -31.41 12.57 24.34
C HIS A 631 -31.14 11.20 24.97
N VAL A 632 -30.13 11.14 25.83
CA VAL A 632 -29.70 9.92 26.53
C VAL A 632 -29.96 10.09 28.01
N TYR A 633 -30.66 9.12 28.61
CA TYR A 633 -31.02 9.10 30.02
C TYR A 633 -30.49 7.83 30.67
N ASP A 634 -29.61 8.00 31.66
CA ASP A 634 -29.08 6.93 32.48
C ASP A 634 -30.06 6.54 33.59
N ALA A 635 -29.92 5.32 34.11
CA ALA A 635 -30.78 4.78 35.17
C ALA A 635 -32.28 4.92 34.85
N ALA A 636 -32.62 4.79 33.56
CA ALA A 636 -33.92 5.14 33.01
C ALA A 636 -35.07 4.38 33.68
N SER A 637 -34.79 3.18 34.18
CA SER A 637 -35.76 2.40 34.93
C SER A 637 -36.26 3.08 36.20
N THR A 638 -35.50 4.00 36.79
CA THR A 638 -35.78 4.64 38.08
C THR A 638 -36.22 6.09 37.98
N LEU A 639 -36.08 6.71 36.80
CA LEU A 639 -36.39 8.12 36.60
C LEU A 639 -37.89 8.43 36.76
N GLN A 640 -38.19 9.64 37.23
CA GLN A 640 -39.55 10.13 37.44
C GLN A 640 -39.62 11.66 37.37
N GLY A 641 -40.71 12.19 36.82
CA GLY A 641 -40.97 13.63 36.73
C GLY A 641 -40.17 14.32 35.62
N GLY A 642 -40.01 15.63 35.76
CA GLY A 642 -39.21 16.43 34.83
C GLY A 642 -37.73 16.07 34.91
N VAL A 643 -37.14 15.66 33.79
CA VAL A 643 -35.73 15.25 33.70
C VAL A 643 -35.03 15.91 32.52
N THR A 644 -33.75 16.24 32.72
CA THR A 644 -32.85 16.64 31.63
C THR A 644 -32.08 15.43 31.12
N PRO A 645 -31.69 15.39 29.83
CA PRO A 645 -30.79 14.35 29.34
C PRO A 645 -29.46 14.36 30.11
N ASP A 646 -28.91 13.19 30.43
CA ASP A 646 -27.56 13.07 31.01
C ASP A 646 -26.49 13.36 29.94
N ARG A 647 -26.79 12.97 28.70
CA ARG A 647 -25.95 13.20 27.51
C ARG A 647 -26.84 13.45 26.29
N THR A 648 -26.24 14.04 25.27
CA THR A 648 -26.88 14.23 23.97
C THR A 648 -25.98 13.72 22.86
N ILE A 649 -26.54 13.01 21.89
CA ILE A 649 -25.84 12.58 20.68
C ILE A 649 -26.46 13.36 19.52
N THR A 650 -25.70 14.27 18.92
CA THR A 650 -26.09 14.98 17.71
C THR A 650 -25.68 14.14 16.50
N VAL A 651 -26.67 13.81 15.67
CA VAL A 651 -26.47 13.10 14.42
C VAL A 651 -26.12 14.13 13.35
N ASP A 652 -24.90 14.06 12.85
CA ASP A 652 -24.41 14.91 11.76
C ASP A 652 -23.61 14.05 10.78
N PHE A 653 -23.90 14.18 9.50
CA PHE A 653 -23.22 13.42 8.46
C PHE A 653 -23.15 14.19 7.14
N ALA A 654 -22.11 13.88 6.35
CA ALA A 654 -21.93 14.48 5.05
C ALA A 654 -23.09 14.11 4.12
N GLY A 655 -23.76 15.13 3.56
CA GLY A 655 -24.91 14.94 2.67
C GLY A 655 -26.27 14.97 3.37
N MET A 656 -26.32 15.24 4.67
CA MET A 656 -27.57 15.43 5.41
C MET A 656 -28.44 16.54 4.77
N ALA A 657 -29.69 16.19 4.45
CA ALA A 657 -30.65 17.14 3.91
C ALA A 657 -31.26 18.02 5.00
N ALA A 658 -31.83 19.17 4.63
CA ALA A 658 -32.52 20.03 5.59
C ALA A 658 -33.78 19.36 6.16
N GLU A 659 -34.36 18.44 5.40
CA GLU A 659 -35.54 17.66 5.74
C GLU A 659 -35.21 16.34 6.46
N ASP A 660 -33.93 16.04 6.72
CA ASP A 660 -33.55 14.83 7.46
C ASP A 660 -33.89 14.96 8.95
N TRP A 661 -34.58 13.94 9.47
CA TRP A 661 -34.85 13.79 10.90
C TRP A 661 -34.78 12.32 11.32
N ILE A 662 -34.47 12.08 12.60
CA ILE A 662 -34.39 10.74 13.20
C ILE A 662 -35.77 10.09 13.15
N SER A 663 -35.90 9.09 12.29
CA SER A 663 -37.14 8.34 12.06
C SER A 663 -37.35 7.18 13.03
N ALA A 664 -36.27 6.51 13.46
CA ALA A 664 -36.32 5.36 14.36
C ALA A 664 -34.99 5.15 15.10
N LEU A 665 -35.09 4.56 16.30
CA LEU A 665 -33.95 4.16 17.13
C LEU A 665 -34.11 2.68 17.52
N VAL A 666 -33.03 1.91 17.45
CA VAL A 666 -32.97 0.53 17.92
C VAL A 666 -31.65 0.31 18.67
N ALA A 667 -31.73 -0.12 19.92
CA ALA A 667 -30.55 -0.46 20.72
C ALA A 667 -30.29 -1.97 20.66
N MET A 668 -29.02 -2.37 20.55
CA MET A 668 -28.57 -3.77 20.67
C MET A 668 -27.71 -3.89 21.94
N PRO A 669 -28.32 -4.24 23.09
CA PRO A 669 -27.65 -4.23 24.39
C PRO A 669 -26.38 -5.08 24.43
N GLU A 670 -26.38 -6.26 23.81
CA GLU A 670 -25.28 -7.20 23.88
C GLU A 670 -23.94 -6.61 23.40
N ASN A 671 -23.97 -5.66 22.45
CA ASN A 671 -22.78 -5.08 21.83
C ASN A 671 -22.63 -3.56 22.04
N ASP A 672 -23.46 -2.96 22.90
CA ASP A 672 -23.48 -1.49 23.13
C ASP A 672 -23.63 -0.68 21.83
N LEU A 673 -24.55 -1.12 20.97
CA LEU A 673 -24.82 -0.47 19.68
C LEU A 673 -26.14 0.28 19.70
N LEU A 674 -26.17 1.45 19.07
CA LEU A 674 -27.39 2.18 18.75
C LEU A 674 -27.49 2.36 17.23
N PHE A 675 -28.53 1.78 16.65
CA PHE A 675 -28.89 1.98 15.25
C PHE A 675 -29.84 3.16 15.14
N VAL A 676 -29.55 4.05 14.20
CA VAL A 676 -30.28 5.31 13.98
C VAL A 676 -30.68 5.37 12.51
N SER A 677 -31.98 5.47 12.24
CA SER A 677 -32.52 5.67 10.89
C SER A 677 -32.95 7.11 10.72
N MET A 678 -32.61 7.72 9.58
CA MET A 678 -33.06 9.05 9.17
C MET A 678 -34.16 8.94 8.11
N ALA A 679 -35.03 9.94 8.08
CA ALA A 679 -36.21 9.97 7.23
C ALA A 679 -35.88 9.81 5.74
N GLU A 680 -34.79 10.39 5.22
CA GLU A 680 -34.40 10.26 3.81
C GLU A 680 -33.66 8.95 3.48
N GLY A 681 -33.55 8.01 4.43
CA GLY A 681 -33.04 6.66 4.19
C GLY A 681 -31.60 6.41 4.66
N GLN A 682 -30.93 7.41 5.23
CA GLN A 682 -29.63 7.22 5.87
C GLN A 682 -29.79 6.38 7.14
N VAL A 683 -29.03 5.29 7.26
CA VAL A 683 -28.97 4.50 8.50
C VAL A 683 -27.54 4.51 9.02
N MET A 684 -27.40 4.66 10.34
CA MET A 684 -26.13 4.77 11.05
C MET A 684 -26.07 3.81 12.23
N VAL A 685 -24.86 3.39 12.60
CA VAL A 685 -24.58 2.60 13.80
C VAL A 685 -23.59 3.35 14.67
N PHE A 686 -23.93 3.56 15.94
CA PHE A 686 -23.06 4.13 16.94
C PHE A 686 -22.60 3.03 17.89
N ALA A 687 -21.29 2.80 17.96
CA ALA A 687 -20.70 1.81 18.87
C ALA A 687 -20.30 2.45 20.20
N GLY A 688 -20.42 1.71 21.31
CA GLY A 688 -20.22 2.26 22.64
C GLY A 688 -21.29 3.28 23.02
N ALA A 689 -22.49 3.13 22.47
CA ALA A 689 -23.56 4.13 22.49
C ALA A 689 -23.94 4.60 23.89
N SER A 690 -23.81 3.73 24.89
CA SER A 690 -24.05 4.05 26.30
C SER A 690 -23.14 5.12 26.88
N SER A 691 -22.00 5.42 26.23
CA SER A 691 -21.02 6.39 26.73
C SER A 691 -20.86 7.63 25.85
N LEU A 692 -21.51 7.65 24.68
CA LEU A 692 -21.35 8.73 23.70
C LEU A 692 -21.99 10.05 24.14
N ASN A 693 -21.40 11.15 23.67
CA ASN A 693 -21.88 12.52 23.88
C ASN A 693 -21.37 13.44 22.76
N GLY A 694 -22.07 14.54 22.49
CA GLY A 694 -21.73 15.50 21.43
C GLY A 694 -22.05 14.96 20.05
N THR A 695 -21.13 15.14 19.10
CA THR A 695 -21.30 14.74 17.68
C THR A 695 -20.31 13.60 17.33
N PRO A 696 -20.52 12.38 17.85
CA PRO A 696 -19.64 11.26 17.54
C PRO A 696 -19.77 10.85 16.07
N ALA A 697 -18.68 10.39 15.47
CA ALA A 697 -18.74 9.76 14.15
C ALA A 697 -19.43 8.39 14.26
N PRO A 698 -20.33 8.02 13.34
CA PRO A 698 -20.92 6.70 13.32
C PRO A 698 -19.86 5.64 12.97
N ALA A 699 -19.94 4.46 13.60
CA ALA A 699 -19.12 3.31 13.26
C ALA A 699 -19.46 2.74 11.87
N THR A 700 -20.69 2.95 11.40
CA THR A 700 -21.15 2.59 10.05
C THR A 700 -22.22 3.57 9.61
N GLN A 701 -22.22 3.96 8.34
CA GLN A 701 -23.18 4.90 7.77
C GLN A 701 -23.49 4.49 6.32
N ALA A 702 -24.73 4.12 6.01
CA ALA A 702 -25.09 3.74 4.65
C ALA A 702 -26.49 4.19 4.24
N GLN A 703 -26.67 4.45 2.94
CA GLN A 703 -27.95 4.87 2.38
C GLN A 703 -28.79 3.62 2.08
N ALA A 704 -29.77 3.33 2.94
CA ALA A 704 -30.65 2.17 2.88
C ALA A 704 -32.01 2.47 2.22
N GLY A 705 -31.97 3.23 1.13
CA GLY A 705 -33.14 3.62 0.32
C GLY A 705 -33.26 5.13 0.13
N THR A 706 -34.43 5.60 -0.30
CA THR A 706 -34.73 7.04 -0.49
C THR A 706 -35.72 7.58 0.55
N ALA A 707 -36.17 6.72 1.46
CA ALA A 707 -36.94 7.07 2.65
C ALA A 707 -36.92 5.84 3.57
N ALA A 708 -36.48 5.98 4.81
CA ALA A 708 -36.55 4.89 5.79
C ALA A 708 -37.43 5.35 6.95
N THR A 709 -38.71 5.01 6.90
CA THR A 709 -39.66 5.44 7.93
C THR A 709 -39.61 4.53 9.15
N ALA A 710 -39.33 3.25 8.94
CA ALA A 710 -39.28 2.23 9.96
C ALA A 710 -37.93 1.49 9.93
N LEU A 711 -37.46 1.03 11.09
CA LEU A 711 -36.22 0.29 11.23
C LEU A 711 -36.44 -0.97 12.09
N GLY A 712 -35.95 -2.10 11.60
CA GLY A 712 -35.75 -3.32 12.40
C GLY A 712 -34.29 -3.77 12.27
N VAL A 713 -33.74 -4.37 13.32
CA VAL A 713 -32.34 -4.83 13.39
C VAL A 713 -32.33 -6.29 13.84
N TYR A 714 -31.41 -7.10 13.31
CA TYR A 714 -31.24 -8.50 13.67
C TYR A 714 -29.75 -8.90 13.68
N GLY A 715 -29.36 -9.78 14.60
CA GLY A 715 -28.05 -10.42 14.59
C GLY A 715 -27.96 -11.52 13.52
N GLN A 716 -26.75 -11.78 13.00
CA GLN A 716 -26.45 -12.78 11.98
C GLN A 716 -25.42 -13.80 12.44
#